data_AF-A0AB33A2S7-F1
#
_entry.id   AF-A0AB33A2S7-F1
#
_cell.length_a   1.000
_cell.length_b   1.000
_cell.length_c   1.000
_cell.angle_alpha   90.00
_cell.angle_beta   90.00
_cell.angle_gamma   90.00
#
_symmetry.space_group_name_H-M   'P 1'
#
loop_
_entity.id
_entity.type
_entity.pdbx_description
1 polymer ?
#
loop_
_entity_poly.entity_id
_entity_poly.type
_entity_poly.pdbx_seq_one_letter_code
_entity_poly.pdbx_strand_id
1 'polypeptide(L)'
;MKTRFTRTSLYLALGALATSLVSVQAYGQAKTTYKEKDLGILPAQQDQPDLTGLWYHINERQIQQANEEFTRLKARYPTWQVPQEVETELNRINGRLKGTIKPVVSAPRESLQALKKQPDKPASKALPLEQFAQLTPKARANTSKQKVETLIALSNQFKRTDFYLLMGWTAIDKGMLEMATQQFSQAQQSAVRDIDKQSAQQGLNSVTGIKLQQALSLRDTTTLEQFLKSDNSGYVKEVLQGAAWQQYDLKNYDFADALFSLVNDNEGRYLSLSAQSSDTAKQSAFDLACSVNTEVFIRRCADGLASRQAQFYDTRRYKQSIESGEALARLRPLSVDEQALIGWAAKEIQDTTTATAAFERVLAKTPTDAVIANELVTINQDDEATLNRLALRYSAVKSILQERTTRNAWPRKQFWLAYQNRDARGVTAQTKDGLSAVYGINTRSRSGSEGLGNFDVLSQYIGIGSGYENWLWQVSLDYKQFYSGRPQVGDWFGNNQLSGAFSGISGFEDKGLRAEAHYQAPDFNFYANLEYAMFDQPVGAKVTGQISATKFLTSTTVAATLFRKAKEDSLLSQTGTFNADHAKPWGYVIESGIRGLVAHAVADNWSVAGTAQVSRLEGEQVADNSALSLRGDVSYDIATMISPMLDYWRVGPFLSYTSYDKNLSGFTVGNGGYFSPSQFVSIGGYSELLTLEALNWQVKLRSSLALSRVEQDDDLRFPIGGAFPTADENATLGESSDTGLSGNFMAEGQYRINHNWIVAGYIGKAFAVEYQAFEAGIQIRWREGRGAGVTSDELLLSSPRLSGFAL
;
A
#
# COMPACT_ATOMS: atom_id res chain seq x y z
N MET A 1 -24.18 22.62 -29.21
CA MET A 1 -24.50 21.26 -28.70
C MET A 1 -23.19 20.53 -28.42
N LYS A 2 -23.03 19.69 -27.40
CA LYS A 2 -23.77 19.54 -26.13
C LYS A 2 -22.79 18.93 -25.10
N THR A 3 -22.60 19.61 -23.96
CA THR A 3 -22.24 19.09 -22.62
C THR A 3 -21.46 17.77 -22.51
N ARG A 4 -20.21 17.79 -22.03
CA ARG A 4 -19.85 17.75 -20.58
C ARG A 4 -20.39 16.52 -19.82
N PHE A 5 -19.48 15.75 -19.23
CA PHE A 5 -19.59 15.35 -17.82
C PHE A 5 -18.20 15.43 -17.16
N THR A 6 -18.16 15.80 -15.88
CA THR A 6 -16.93 16.15 -15.13
C THR A 6 -16.51 15.06 -14.16
N ARG A 7 -15.20 14.98 -13.87
CA ARG A 7 -14.69 14.30 -12.68
C ARG A 7 -15.28 14.93 -11.41
N THR A 8 -15.77 14.12 -10.49
CA THR A 8 -15.80 14.42 -9.05
C THR A 8 -15.46 13.16 -8.27
N SER A 9 -14.65 13.30 -7.22
CA SER A 9 -13.97 12.22 -6.50
C SER A 9 -14.89 11.31 -5.68
N LEU A 10 -14.53 10.02 -5.55
CA LEU A 10 -14.85 9.24 -4.34
C LEU A 10 -13.78 8.17 -4.04
N TYR A 11 -13.06 8.40 -2.94
CA TYR A 11 -12.31 7.50 -2.03
C TYR A 11 -11.71 6.15 -2.47
N LEU A 12 -10.43 5.97 -2.10
CA LEU A 12 -9.77 4.73 -1.66
C LEU A 12 -9.95 3.46 -2.53
N ALA A 13 -9.17 3.37 -3.61
CA ALA A 13 -8.90 2.11 -4.31
C ALA A 13 -7.92 1.22 -3.53
N LEU A 14 -8.45 0.30 -2.71
CA LEU A 14 -7.68 -0.81 -2.11
C LEU A 14 -7.79 -2.07 -2.99
N GLY A 15 -7.22 -2.01 -4.19
CA GLY A 15 -7.22 -3.12 -5.15
C GLY A 15 -6.21 -4.21 -4.77
N ALA A 16 -6.67 -5.26 -4.08
CA ALA A 16 -5.86 -6.42 -3.74
C ALA A 16 -5.66 -7.35 -4.95
N LEU A 17 -4.72 -7.00 -5.84
CA LEU A 17 -4.46 -7.73 -7.08
C LEU A 17 -3.69 -9.04 -6.83
N ALA A 18 -4.44 -10.11 -6.55
CA ALA A 18 -3.94 -11.47 -6.41
C ALA A 18 -3.67 -12.11 -7.78
N THR A 19 -2.58 -11.74 -8.45
CA THR A 19 -2.12 -12.48 -9.65
C THR A 19 -1.67 -13.88 -9.24
N SER A 20 -2.27 -14.92 -9.82
CA SER A 20 -1.98 -16.31 -9.47
C SER A 20 -1.76 -17.17 -10.70
N LEU A 21 -0.93 -18.19 -10.56
CA LEU A 21 -0.21 -18.78 -11.69
C LEU A 21 -0.29 -20.31 -11.57
N VAL A 22 -1.24 -20.89 -12.28
CA VAL A 22 -1.65 -22.28 -12.12
C VAL A 22 -0.82 -23.16 -13.06
N SER A 23 0.36 -23.57 -12.59
CA SER A 23 1.33 -24.40 -13.33
C SER A 23 0.90 -25.88 -13.42
N VAL A 24 -0.34 -26.16 -13.83
CA VAL A 24 -0.81 -27.53 -14.08
C VAL A 24 -0.19 -28.05 -15.38
N GLN A 25 0.69 -29.03 -15.28
CA GLN A 25 1.19 -29.75 -16.44
C GLN A 25 0.12 -30.73 -16.96
N ALA A 26 0.05 -30.90 -18.29
CA ALA A 26 -0.68 -32.00 -18.89
C ALA A 26 0.13 -33.29 -18.71
N TYR A 27 -0.53 -34.39 -18.35
CA TYR A 27 0.13 -35.66 -18.03
C TYR A 27 -0.05 -36.72 -19.11
N GLY A 28 0.97 -37.54 -19.31
CA GLY A 28 0.96 -38.72 -20.18
C GLY A 28 2.15 -39.64 -19.91
N GLN A 29 2.27 -40.72 -20.68
CA GLN A 29 3.26 -41.77 -20.49
C GLN A 29 3.65 -42.45 -21.82
N ALA A 30 4.90 -42.92 -21.91
CA ALA A 30 5.37 -43.82 -22.96
C ALA A 30 4.47 -45.07 -23.08
N LYS A 31 4.08 -45.44 -24.31
CA LYS A 31 3.13 -46.54 -24.54
C LYS A 31 3.74 -47.91 -24.17
N THR A 32 3.37 -48.41 -22.98
CA THR A 32 3.70 -49.76 -22.48
C THR A 32 2.41 -50.39 -21.99
N THR A 33 2.03 -51.55 -22.55
CA THR A 33 0.67 -52.11 -22.46
C THR A 33 0.09 -52.05 -21.04
N TYR A 34 -1.06 -51.39 -20.92
CA TYR A 34 -1.75 -51.14 -19.66
C TYR A 34 -2.05 -52.44 -18.90
N LYS A 35 -1.46 -52.58 -17.72
CA LYS A 35 -1.91 -53.48 -16.66
C LYS A 35 -2.48 -52.65 -15.52
N GLU A 36 -3.74 -52.92 -15.19
CA GLU A 36 -4.37 -52.36 -14.00
C GLU A 36 -3.72 -52.95 -12.76
N LYS A 37 -3.01 -52.12 -11.99
CA LYS A 37 -2.42 -52.50 -10.71
C LYS A 37 -3.56 -52.51 -9.69
N ASP A 38 -4.07 -53.70 -9.40
CA ASP A 38 -5.18 -53.91 -8.47
C ASP A 38 -4.75 -53.43 -7.07
N LEU A 39 -5.08 -52.17 -6.76
CA LEU A 39 -4.80 -51.56 -5.47
C LEU A 39 -5.70 -52.28 -4.47
N GLY A 40 -5.11 -53.19 -3.69
CA GLY A 40 -5.76 -54.09 -2.74
C GLY A 40 -6.45 -53.40 -1.56
N ILE A 41 -7.41 -52.52 -1.87
CA ILE A 41 -8.33 -51.88 -0.96
C ILE A 41 -9.33 -52.96 -0.56
N LEU A 42 -9.04 -53.63 0.55
CA LEU A 42 -10.00 -54.48 1.24
C LEU A 42 -11.32 -53.70 1.40
N PRO A 43 -12.48 -54.26 1.01
CA PRO A 43 -13.75 -53.56 1.14
C PRO A 43 -13.99 -53.20 2.61
N ALA A 44 -14.22 -51.92 2.88
CA ALA A 44 -14.33 -51.41 4.25
C ALA A 44 -15.46 -52.12 5.02
N GLN A 45 -15.10 -52.73 6.14
CA GLN A 45 -16.03 -53.46 6.99
C GLN A 45 -17.06 -52.48 7.60
N GLN A 46 -18.35 -52.77 7.43
CA GLN A 46 -19.43 -51.88 7.88
C GLN A 46 -19.70 -52.02 9.38
N ASP A 47 -18.97 -51.26 10.19
CA ASP A 47 -19.22 -51.18 11.63
C ASP A 47 -20.54 -50.45 11.95
N GLN A 48 -21.34 -51.05 12.84
CA GLN A 48 -22.56 -50.45 13.39
C GLN A 48 -22.26 -49.74 14.73
N PRO A 49 -22.95 -48.64 15.06
CA PRO A 49 -22.74 -47.94 16.33
C PRO A 49 -23.24 -48.75 17.54
N ASP A 50 -22.44 -48.76 18.61
CA ASP A 50 -22.90 -49.18 19.94
C ASP A 50 -23.93 -48.18 20.50
N LEU A 51 -25.10 -48.70 20.89
CA LEU A 51 -26.23 -47.91 21.41
C LEU A 51 -26.38 -48.03 22.93
N THR A 52 -25.50 -48.77 23.62
CA THR A 52 -25.60 -49.04 25.06
C THR A 52 -25.61 -47.76 25.89
N GLY A 53 -24.74 -46.79 25.58
CA GLY A 53 -24.71 -45.48 26.25
C GLY A 53 -25.96 -44.64 25.98
N LEU A 54 -26.50 -44.68 24.76
CA LEU A 54 -27.74 -43.96 24.42
C LEU A 54 -28.95 -44.51 25.20
N TRP A 55 -29.08 -45.84 25.25
CA TRP A 55 -30.15 -46.49 26.03
C TRP A 55 -30.00 -46.32 27.53
N TYR A 56 -28.76 -46.24 28.06
CA TYR A 56 -28.52 -45.87 29.46
C TYR A 56 -29.12 -44.49 29.78
N HIS A 57 -28.79 -43.45 28.99
CA HIS A 57 -29.34 -42.11 29.20
C HIS A 57 -30.88 -42.03 28.99
N ILE A 58 -31.45 -42.82 28.08
CA ILE A 58 -32.91 -42.92 27.90
C ILE A 58 -33.58 -43.56 29.13
N ASN A 59 -33.05 -44.69 29.63
CA ASN A 59 -33.62 -45.40 30.78
C ASN A 59 -33.47 -44.63 32.10
N GLU A 60 -32.33 -43.98 32.33
CA GLU A 60 -32.08 -43.08 33.46
C GLU A 60 -32.81 -41.72 33.33
N ARG A 61 -33.61 -41.53 32.26
CA ARG A 61 -34.41 -40.31 31.97
C ARG A 61 -33.58 -39.03 31.83
N GLN A 62 -32.34 -39.15 31.38
CA GLN A 62 -31.37 -38.06 31.23
C GLN A 62 -31.56 -37.35 29.87
N ILE A 63 -32.70 -36.64 29.75
CA ILE A 63 -33.25 -36.11 28.49
C ILE A 63 -32.21 -35.40 27.62
N GLN A 64 -31.50 -34.40 28.15
CA GLN A 64 -30.56 -33.60 27.36
C GLN A 64 -29.39 -34.46 26.84
N GLN A 65 -28.79 -35.27 27.71
CA GLN A 65 -27.67 -36.15 27.38
C GLN A 65 -28.07 -37.22 26.36
N ALA A 66 -29.29 -37.77 26.45
CA ALA A 66 -29.83 -38.69 25.45
C ALA A 66 -29.97 -38.04 24.05
N ASN A 67 -30.35 -36.76 23.96
CA ASN A 67 -30.44 -36.06 22.67
C ASN A 67 -29.06 -35.68 22.11
N GLU A 68 -28.13 -35.27 22.97
CA GLU A 68 -26.76 -34.91 22.58
C GLU A 68 -26.00 -36.14 22.08
N GLU A 69 -26.09 -37.28 22.77
CA GLU A 69 -25.52 -38.55 22.31
C GLU A 69 -26.20 -39.09 21.04
N PHE A 70 -27.53 -39.00 20.94
CA PHE A 70 -28.25 -39.37 19.70
C PHE A 70 -27.76 -38.56 18.50
N THR A 71 -27.57 -37.24 18.69
CA THR A 71 -27.03 -36.34 17.66
C THR A 71 -25.58 -36.69 17.33
N ARG A 72 -24.74 -36.97 18.33
CA ARG A 72 -23.34 -37.39 18.17
C ARG A 72 -23.22 -38.67 17.34
N LEU A 73 -24.05 -39.67 17.62
CA LEU A 73 -24.07 -40.95 16.90
C LEU A 73 -24.56 -40.78 15.46
N LYS A 74 -25.67 -40.05 15.24
CA LYS A 74 -26.23 -39.81 13.90
C LYS A 74 -25.34 -38.93 13.02
N ALA A 75 -24.50 -38.07 13.62
CA ALA A 75 -23.47 -37.30 12.92
C ALA A 75 -22.19 -38.13 12.60
N ARG A 76 -21.81 -39.09 13.45
CA ARG A 76 -20.62 -39.95 13.24
C ARG A 76 -20.88 -41.11 12.27
N TYR A 77 -22.12 -41.60 12.17
CA TYR A 77 -22.51 -42.71 11.29
C TYR A 77 -23.64 -42.27 10.34
N PRO A 78 -23.36 -41.51 9.26
CA PRO A 78 -24.40 -40.89 8.42
C PRO A 78 -25.31 -41.88 7.68
N THR A 79 -24.85 -43.11 7.47
CA THR A 79 -25.60 -44.20 6.81
C THR A 79 -26.32 -45.13 7.79
N TRP A 80 -26.25 -44.87 9.10
CA TRP A 80 -26.94 -45.67 10.11
C TRP A 80 -28.45 -45.38 10.09
N GLN A 81 -29.24 -46.40 9.78
CA GLN A 81 -30.70 -46.35 9.93
C GLN A 81 -31.05 -46.53 11.41
N VAL A 82 -31.61 -45.48 12.01
CA VAL A 82 -31.98 -45.46 13.43
C VAL A 82 -33.18 -46.39 13.68
N PRO A 83 -33.13 -47.30 14.67
CA PRO A 83 -34.27 -48.10 15.07
C PRO A 83 -35.45 -47.24 15.55
N GLN A 84 -36.65 -47.51 15.04
CA GLN A 84 -37.86 -46.70 15.24
C GLN A 84 -38.29 -46.56 16.72
N GLU A 85 -37.88 -47.51 17.57
CA GLU A 85 -38.07 -47.51 19.01
C GLU A 85 -37.29 -46.38 19.71
N VAL A 86 -36.04 -46.13 19.28
CA VAL A 86 -35.18 -45.05 19.80
C VAL A 86 -35.80 -43.68 19.50
N GLU A 87 -36.30 -43.49 18.28
CA GLU A 87 -36.97 -42.23 17.91
C GLU A 87 -38.33 -42.06 18.62
N THR A 88 -39.01 -43.16 18.96
CA THR A 88 -40.28 -43.13 19.71
C THR A 88 -40.06 -42.71 21.16
N GLU A 89 -39.11 -43.32 21.87
CA GLU A 89 -38.80 -42.93 23.26
C GLU A 89 -38.14 -41.56 23.35
N LEU A 90 -37.27 -41.17 22.41
CA LEU A 90 -36.76 -39.79 22.35
C LEU A 90 -37.90 -38.77 22.19
N ASN A 91 -38.86 -38.98 21.29
CA ASN A 91 -40.00 -38.08 21.14
C ASN A 91 -40.93 -38.04 22.37
N ARG A 92 -40.98 -39.14 23.13
CA ARG A 92 -41.73 -39.25 24.40
C ARG A 92 -41.05 -38.50 25.55
N ILE A 93 -39.75 -38.70 25.78
CA ILE A 93 -39.01 -37.97 26.82
C ILE A 93 -38.85 -36.47 26.48
N ASN A 94 -38.84 -36.13 25.20
CA ASN A 94 -38.80 -34.74 24.71
C ASN A 94 -40.13 -33.96 24.84
N GLY A 95 -41.18 -34.55 25.43
CA GLY A 95 -42.32 -33.81 25.98
C GLY A 95 -43.11 -32.92 25.00
N ARG A 96 -43.20 -33.30 23.71
CA ARG A 96 -43.68 -32.44 22.61
C ARG A 96 -45.20 -32.18 22.58
N LEU A 97 -45.78 -31.58 23.62
CA LEU A 97 -47.18 -31.09 23.69
C LEU A 97 -47.25 -29.61 24.20
N LYS A 98 -48.43 -28.96 24.13
CA LYS A 98 -48.59 -27.52 23.75
C LYS A 98 -48.70 -26.44 24.89
N GLY A 99 -48.34 -25.17 24.61
CA GLY A 99 -48.44 -23.96 25.51
C GLY A 99 -48.49 -22.57 24.80
N THR A 100 -48.60 -21.42 25.51
CA THR A 100 -49.16 -20.12 24.95
C THR A 100 -48.75 -18.72 25.55
N ILE A 101 -48.48 -17.74 24.66
CA ILE A 101 -48.92 -16.29 24.61
C ILE A 101 -48.41 -15.15 25.59
N LYS A 102 -47.48 -14.25 25.11
CA LYS A 102 -47.38 -12.71 24.99
C LYS A 102 -47.79 -11.66 26.13
N PRO A 103 -47.59 -10.27 26.06
CA PRO A 103 -46.45 -9.28 25.78
C PRO A 103 -46.41 -7.83 26.55
N VAL A 104 -45.44 -6.85 26.28
CA VAL A 104 -45.40 -5.28 26.42
C VAL A 104 -44.39 -4.47 27.38
N VAL A 105 -43.87 -3.21 27.03
CA VAL A 105 -42.92 -2.24 27.78
C VAL A 105 -42.91 -0.70 27.31
N SER A 106 -42.46 0.38 28.07
CA SER A 106 -42.01 1.81 27.61
C SER A 106 -41.57 2.92 28.69
N ALA A 107 -41.16 4.23 28.37
CA ALA A 107 -40.49 5.30 29.25
C ALA A 107 -40.49 6.90 28.87
N PRO A 108 -39.98 7.93 29.68
CA PRO A 108 -40.19 9.46 29.58
C PRO A 108 -38.98 10.55 29.68
N ARG A 109 -39.21 11.92 29.81
CA ARG A 109 -38.31 13.20 29.76
C ARG A 109 -38.91 14.51 30.49
N GLU A 110 -38.48 15.83 30.67
CA GLU A 110 -37.34 16.90 30.65
C GLU A 110 -37.90 18.35 31.11
N SER A 111 -37.40 19.64 31.25
CA SER A 111 -36.19 20.63 31.30
C SER A 111 -36.69 22.09 31.80
N LEU A 112 -36.18 23.39 31.88
CA LEU A 112 -34.98 24.38 31.86
C LEU A 112 -35.51 25.88 32.22
N GLN A 113 -34.96 27.15 32.38
CA GLN A 113 -33.72 28.07 32.52
C GLN A 113 -34.16 29.49 33.19
N ALA A 114 -33.66 30.79 33.29
CA ALA A 114 -32.57 31.84 33.01
C ALA A 114 -32.89 33.22 33.83
N LEU A 115 -32.39 34.51 33.88
CA LEU A 115 -31.22 35.50 33.67
C LEU A 115 -31.59 36.95 34.34
N LYS A 116 -31.00 38.22 34.36
CA LYS A 116 -29.89 39.12 33.78
C LYS A 116 -29.47 40.42 34.67
N LYS A 117 -29.11 41.66 34.14
CA LYS A 117 -28.50 42.92 34.83
C LYS A 117 -28.71 44.31 34.03
N GLN A 118 -28.28 45.62 34.25
CA GLN A 118 -27.35 46.53 35.05
C GLN A 118 -27.59 48.12 34.88
N PRO A 119 -27.05 49.13 35.70
CA PRO A 119 -27.27 50.63 35.64
C PRO A 119 -26.03 51.67 35.53
N ASP A 120 -26.20 53.03 35.68
CA ASP A 120 -25.25 54.22 35.41
C ASP A 120 -25.69 55.60 36.13
N LYS A 121 -25.17 56.91 36.15
CA LYS A 121 -24.01 57.78 35.64
C LYS A 121 -23.63 59.16 36.43
N PRO A 122 -23.39 60.46 35.95
CA PRO A 122 -22.42 61.48 36.55
C PRO A 122 -22.85 63.02 36.83
N ALA A 123 -21.91 64.03 36.94
CA ALA A 123 -22.12 65.48 37.39
C ALA A 123 -21.24 66.65 36.76
N SER A 124 -21.18 67.91 37.33
CA SER A 124 -20.53 69.20 36.82
C SER A 124 -20.05 70.20 37.96
N LYS A 125 -19.61 71.52 37.94
CA LYS A 125 -19.70 72.80 37.10
C LYS A 125 -18.70 73.95 37.57
N ALA A 126 -18.40 75.05 36.81
CA ALA A 126 -17.43 76.17 37.14
C ALA A 126 -17.88 77.69 36.92
N LEU A 127 -16.99 78.74 37.00
CA LEU A 127 -17.27 80.24 36.90
C LEU A 127 -16.02 81.20 36.64
N PRO A 128 -16.15 82.46 36.06
CA PRO A 128 -15.07 83.46 35.77
C PRO A 128 -15.10 84.85 36.53
N LEU A 129 -14.27 85.89 36.15
CA LEU A 129 -13.95 87.11 36.99
C LEU A 129 -14.22 88.59 36.52
N GLU A 130 -13.49 89.31 35.64
CA GLU A 130 -13.41 90.84 35.63
C GLU A 130 -13.98 91.62 34.38
N GLN A 131 -14.71 92.74 34.48
CA GLN A 131 -15.85 93.16 33.61
C GLN A 131 -15.88 92.91 32.08
N PHE A 132 -14.86 93.15 31.24
CA PHE A 132 -14.92 92.64 29.84
C PHE A 132 -14.54 91.16 29.76
N ALA A 133 -13.70 90.67 30.67
CA ALA A 133 -13.51 89.25 30.94
C ALA A 133 -14.67 88.61 31.76
N GLN A 134 -15.50 89.38 32.46
CA GLN A 134 -16.71 88.96 33.20
C GLN A 134 -17.97 89.06 32.33
N LEU A 135 -17.99 89.96 31.32
CA LEU A 135 -18.81 89.77 30.13
C LEU A 135 -18.49 88.35 29.70
N THR A 136 -19.52 87.51 29.84
CA THR A 136 -19.44 86.09 29.52
C THR A 136 -18.84 85.95 28.12
N PRO A 137 -18.14 84.85 27.78
CA PRO A 137 -17.56 84.68 26.46
C PRO A 137 -18.55 85.02 25.32
N LYS A 138 -19.83 84.67 25.52
CA LYS A 138 -20.96 85.03 24.65
C LYS A 138 -21.20 86.55 24.50
N ALA A 139 -21.05 87.35 25.56
CA ALA A 139 -21.19 88.80 25.51
C ALA A 139 -19.97 89.50 24.89
N ARG A 140 -18.74 89.01 25.12
CA ARG A 140 -17.54 89.45 24.37
C ARG A 140 -17.71 89.16 22.88
N ALA A 141 -18.03 87.91 22.55
CA ALA A 141 -18.28 87.43 21.20
C ALA A 141 -19.47 88.11 20.49
N ASN A 142 -20.31 88.86 21.19
CA ASN A 142 -21.38 89.68 20.58
C ASN A 142 -20.97 91.14 20.28
N THR A 143 -19.76 91.58 20.68
CA THR A 143 -19.25 92.93 20.37
C THR A 143 -19.08 93.11 18.85
N SER A 144 -19.42 94.27 18.29
CA SER A 144 -19.29 94.52 16.84
C SER A 144 -17.82 94.54 16.40
N LYS A 145 -17.53 94.18 15.14
CA LYS A 145 -16.15 94.15 14.61
C LYS A 145 -15.46 95.51 14.78
N GLN A 146 -16.08 96.60 14.36
CA GLN A 146 -15.61 97.98 14.57
C GLN A 146 -15.30 98.32 16.05
N LYS A 147 -16.11 97.85 17.00
CA LYS A 147 -15.84 98.07 18.43
C LYS A 147 -14.72 97.17 18.96
N VAL A 148 -14.53 95.97 18.39
CA VAL A 148 -13.35 95.13 18.67
C VAL A 148 -12.09 95.69 18.01
N GLU A 149 -12.15 96.23 16.80
CA GLU A 149 -11.05 96.98 16.15
C GLU A 149 -10.63 98.17 17.02
N THR A 150 -11.61 98.89 17.60
CA THR A 150 -11.36 100.00 18.51
C THR A 150 -10.72 99.52 19.83
N LEU A 151 -11.18 98.41 20.40
CA LEU A 151 -10.56 97.80 21.59
C LEU A 151 -9.17 97.19 21.31
N ILE A 152 -8.93 96.69 20.09
CA ILE A 152 -7.62 96.24 19.61
C ILE A 152 -6.69 97.45 19.49
N ALA A 153 -7.14 98.57 18.90
CA ALA A 153 -6.38 99.81 18.89
C ALA A 153 -6.07 100.31 20.32
N LEU A 154 -7.03 100.21 21.24
CA LEU A 154 -6.85 100.54 22.66
C LEU A 154 -5.82 99.63 23.36
N SER A 155 -5.76 98.35 22.99
CA SER A 155 -4.74 97.41 23.46
C SER A 155 -3.34 97.75 22.92
N ASN A 156 -3.23 98.01 21.61
CA ASN A 156 -2.00 98.53 20.98
C ASN A 156 -1.55 99.88 21.57
N GLN A 157 -2.46 100.65 22.15
CA GLN A 157 -2.19 101.91 22.83
C GLN A 157 -1.71 101.70 24.28
N PHE A 158 -2.34 100.81 25.05
CA PHE A 158 -1.90 100.49 26.41
C PHE A 158 -0.61 99.68 26.49
N LYS A 159 -0.30 98.90 25.44
CA LYS A 159 0.93 98.07 25.29
C LYS A 159 1.22 97.08 26.42
N ARG A 160 0.24 96.79 27.27
CA ARG A 160 0.35 95.76 28.32
C ARG A 160 0.07 94.38 27.73
N THR A 161 0.85 93.40 28.14
CA THR A 161 0.76 92.02 27.63
C THR A 161 -0.59 91.39 27.93
N ASP A 162 -1.19 91.64 29.09
CA ASP A 162 -2.53 91.11 29.43
C ASP A 162 -3.65 91.68 28.54
N PHE A 163 -3.53 92.93 28.08
CA PHE A 163 -4.45 93.51 27.11
C PHE A 163 -4.16 93.06 25.67
N TYR A 164 -2.90 92.87 25.28
CA TYR A 164 -2.56 92.26 23.99
C TYR A 164 -3.12 90.84 23.90
N LEU A 165 -3.01 90.06 24.98
CA LEU A 165 -3.60 88.73 25.09
C LEU A 165 -5.13 88.79 25.02
N LEU A 166 -5.77 89.58 25.90
CA LEU A 166 -7.23 89.72 25.94
C LEU A 166 -7.81 90.13 24.57
N MET A 167 -7.15 91.03 23.86
CA MET A 167 -7.61 91.49 22.55
C MET A 167 -7.20 90.60 21.39
N GLY A 168 -6.10 89.84 21.48
CA GLY A 168 -5.82 88.74 20.56
C GLY A 168 -6.87 87.64 20.64
N TRP A 169 -7.26 87.23 21.85
CA TRP A 169 -8.35 86.25 22.06
C TRP A 169 -9.70 86.80 21.60
N THR A 170 -9.98 88.09 21.83
CA THR A 170 -11.21 88.74 21.32
C THR A 170 -11.20 88.90 19.79
N ALA A 171 -10.03 89.05 19.15
CA ALA A 171 -9.89 89.06 17.70
C ALA A 171 -10.13 87.66 17.09
N ILE A 172 -9.72 86.59 17.78
CA ILE A 172 -10.11 85.20 17.48
C ILE A 172 -11.64 85.07 17.51
N ASP A 173 -12.31 85.51 18.59
CA ASP A 173 -13.78 85.45 18.74
C ASP A 173 -14.57 86.22 17.65
N LYS A 174 -13.90 87.10 16.89
CA LYS A 174 -14.46 87.83 15.74
C LYS A 174 -14.10 87.24 14.37
N GLY A 175 -13.26 86.19 14.32
CA GLY A 175 -12.69 85.67 13.07
C GLY A 175 -11.74 86.66 12.38
N MET A 176 -11.08 87.54 13.14
CA MET A 176 -10.22 88.61 12.64
C MET A 176 -8.76 88.18 12.67
N LEU A 177 -8.46 87.09 11.94
CA LEU A 177 -7.26 86.28 12.14
C LEU A 177 -5.94 87.01 11.89
N GLU A 178 -5.89 87.94 10.93
CA GLU A 178 -4.67 88.74 10.68
C GLU A 178 -4.39 89.70 11.84
N MET A 179 -5.41 90.42 12.32
CA MET A 179 -5.28 91.29 13.48
C MET A 179 -4.99 90.49 14.76
N ALA A 180 -5.56 89.29 14.91
CA ALA A 180 -5.21 88.37 15.99
C ALA A 180 -3.73 87.93 15.91
N THR A 181 -3.25 87.55 14.72
CA THR A 181 -1.83 87.23 14.47
C THR A 181 -0.96 88.41 14.90
N GLN A 182 -1.30 89.63 14.47
CA GLN A 182 -0.58 90.85 14.82
C GLN A 182 -0.58 91.11 16.33
N GLN A 183 -1.72 91.00 17.02
CA GLN A 183 -1.81 91.20 18.47
C GLN A 183 -0.96 90.20 19.25
N PHE A 184 -1.00 88.90 18.89
CA PHE A 184 -0.20 87.91 19.60
C PHE A 184 1.29 87.96 19.24
N SER A 185 1.66 88.34 18.01
CA SER A 185 3.07 88.64 17.67
C SER A 185 3.61 89.82 18.48
N GLN A 186 2.83 90.89 18.62
CA GLN A 186 3.19 92.03 19.49
C GLN A 186 3.21 91.64 20.97
N ALA A 187 2.28 90.79 21.43
CA ALA A 187 2.31 90.22 22.77
C ALA A 187 3.61 89.44 23.02
N GLN A 188 4.01 88.56 22.10
CA GLN A 188 5.21 87.73 22.23
C GLN A 188 6.50 88.58 22.21
N GLN A 189 6.56 89.61 21.37
CA GLN A 189 7.70 90.52 21.28
C GLN A 189 7.82 91.48 22.48
N SER A 190 6.71 91.78 23.17
CA SER A 190 6.67 92.66 24.36
C SER A 190 6.61 91.93 25.70
N ALA A 191 6.36 90.63 25.71
CA ALA A 191 6.22 89.81 26.91
C ALA A 191 7.56 89.64 27.65
N VAL A 192 7.66 90.22 28.86
CA VAL A 192 8.82 90.00 29.74
C VAL A 192 8.71 88.66 30.47
N ARG A 193 7.53 88.32 31.02
CA ARG A 193 7.29 87.10 31.79
C ARG A 193 7.03 85.90 30.87
N ASP A 194 7.55 84.73 31.22
CA ASP A 194 7.43 83.54 30.37
C ASP A 194 6.00 83.01 30.28
N ILE A 195 5.17 83.19 31.31
CA ILE A 195 3.72 82.91 31.26
C ILE A 195 3.03 83.76 30.18
N ASP A 196 3.44 85.02 29.99
CA ASP A 196 2.85 85.89 28.96
C ASP A 196 3.37 85.52 27.57
N LYS A 197 4.65 85.14 27.44
CA LYS A 197 5.22 84.59 26.19
C LYS A 197 4.52 83.30 25.78
N GLN A 198 4.28 82.39 26.74
CA GLN A 198 3.51 81.16 26.54
C GLN A 198 2.07 81.46 26.15
N SER A 199 1.40 82.41 26.82
CA SER A 199 0.04 82.83 26.48
C SER A 199 -0.03 83.46 25.08
N ALA A 200 1.00 84.20 24.66
CA ALA A 200 1.10 84.80 23.35
C ALA A 200 1.35 83.75 22.26
N GLN A 201 2.24 82.78 22.53
CA GLN A 201 2.44 81.62 21.66
C GLN A 201 1.16 80.76 21.57
N GLN A 202 0.44 80.53 22.67
CA GLN A 202 -0.87 79.86 22.66
C GLN A 202 -1.90 80.62 21.81
N GLY A 203 -1.84 81.95 21.81
CA GLY A 203 -2.65 82.80 20.95
C GLY A 203 -2.29 82.67 19.46
N LEU A 204 -1.01 82.78 19.11
CA LEU A 204 -0.51 82.54 17.74
C LEU A 204 -0.87 81.13 17.27
N ASN A 205 -0.61 80.12 18.11
CA ASN A 205 -1.00 78.74 17.89
C ASN A 205 -2.50 78.64 17.64
N SER A 206 -3.36 79.31 18.43
CA SER A 206 -4.81 79.28 18.22
C SER A 206 -5.24 79.94 16.90
N VAL A 207 -4.59 81.03 16.47
CA VAL A 207 -4.85 81.61 15.14
C VAL A 207 -4.42 80.66 14.01
N THR A 208 -3.24 80.05 14.13
CA THR A 208 -2.74 79.02 13.22
C THR A 208 -3.67 77.80 13.22
N GLY A 209 -4.18 77.38 14.37
CA GLY A 209 -5.14 76.30 14.53
C GLY A 209 -6.47 76.57 13.82
N ILE A 210 -6.95 77.82 13.80
CA ILE A 210 -8.15 78.21 13.04
C ILE A 210 -7.87 78.19 11.53
N LYS A 211 -6.70 78.69 11.09
CA LYS A 211 -6.28 78.59 9.67
C LYS A 211 -6.11 77.13 9.22
N LEU A 212 -5.56 76.27 10.09
CA LEU A 212 -5.46 74.83 9.88
C LEU A 212 -6.85 74.19 9.83
N GLN A 213 -7.78 74.52 10.74
CA GLN A 213 -9.16 74.03 10.68
C GLN A 213 -9.87 74.45 9.38
N GLN A 214 -9.63 75.67 8.88
CA GLN A 214 -10.15 76.10 7.58
C GLN A 214 -9.58 75.22 6.44
N ALA A 215 -8.26 75.07 6.34
CA ALA A 215 -7.63 74.24 5.31
C ALA A 215 -7.99 72.74 5.42
N LEU A 216 -8.11 72.20 6.64
CA LEU A 216 -8.63 70.85 6.92
C LEU A 216 -10.09 70.69 6.46
N SER A 217 -10.95 71.68 6.70
CA SER A 217 -12.35 71.65 6.26
C SER A 217 -12.50 71.67 4.73
N LEU A 218 -11.55 72.30 4.03
CA LEU A 218 -11.47 72.35 2.57
C LEU A 218 -10.67 71.18 1.97
N ARG A 219 -10.03 70.34 2.80
CA ARG A 219 -9.11 69.26 2.42
C ARG A 219 -7.92 69.69 1.55
N ASP A 220 -7.48 70.95 1.66
CA ASP A 220 -6.35 71.47 0.90
C ASP A 220 -5.00 71.04 1.50
N THR A 221 -4.54 69.85 1.09
CA THR A 221 -3.24 69.29 1.51
C THR A 221 -2.05 70.17 1.11
N THR A 222 -2.16 70.99 0.06
CA THR A 222 -1.08 71.89 -0.40
C THR A 222 -0.83 72.99 0.62
N THR A 223 -1.90 73.65 1.07
CA THR A 223 -1.82 74.70 2.09
C THR A 223 -1.43 74.11 3.46
N LEU A 224 -1.87 72.90 3.80
CA LEU A 224 -1.43 72.21 5.02
C LEU A 224 0.07 71.86 4.99
N GLU A 225 0.61 71.43 3.84
CA GLU A 225 2.05 71.18 3.67
C GLU A 225 2.86 72.48 3.79
N GLN A 226 2.37 73.60 3.24
CA GLN A 226 3.02 74.91 3.39
C GLN A 226 3.07 75.36 4.86
N PHE A 227 1.98 75.20 5.62
CA PHE A 227 2.00 75.51 7.05
C PHE A 227 2.99 74.62 7.82
N LEU A 228 3.06 73.32 7.51
CA LEU A 228 4.02 72.40 8.15
C LEU A 228 5.48 72.73 7.79
N LYS A 229 5.76 73.13 6.54
CA LYS A 229 7.09 73.60 6.09
C LYS A 229 7.52 74.93 6.74
N SER A 230 6.58 75.67 7.34
CA SER A 230 6.84 76.93 8.07
C SER A 230 6.77 76.80 9.60
N ASP A 231 6.56 75.59 10.13
CA ASP A 231 6.43 75.35 11.56
C ASP A 231 7.79 75.11 12.24
N ASN A 232 8.31 76.16 12.87
CA ASN A 232 9.52 76.09 13.72
C ASN A 232 9.22 75.65 15.17
N SER A 233 7.97 75.30 15.50
CA SER A 233 7.51 75.06 16.88
C SER A 233 7.02 73.63 17.16
N GLY A 234 6.69 72.86 16.12
CA GLY A 234 6.06 71.54 16.22
C GLY A 234 4.54 71.57 16.41
N TYR A 235 3.95 72.74 16.68
CA TYR A 235 2.51 72.87 16.93
C TYR A 235 1.64 72.50 15.72
N VAL A 236 2.06 72.84 14.50
CA VAL A 236 1.32 72.45 13.28
C VAL A 236 1.37 70.93 13.12
N LYS A 237 2.50 70.29 13.43
CA LYS A 237 2.62 68.84 13.42
C LYS A 237 1.68 68.18 14.43
N GLU A 238 1.64 68.66 15.68
CA GLU A 238 0.74 68.14 16.72
C GLU A 238 -0.75 68.29 16.34
N VAL A 239 -1.14 69.46 15.82
CA VAL A 239 -2.52 69.71 15.36
C VAL A 239 -2.89 68.81 14.18
N LEU A 240 -1.98 68.60 13.22
CA LEU A 240 -2.21 67.70 12.09
C LEU A 240 -2.30 66.22 12.52
N GLN A 241 -1.48 65.77 13.46
CA GLN A 241 -1.60 64.42 14.05
C GLN A 241 -2.94 64.25 14.80
N GLY A 242 -3.34 65.22 15.62
CA GLY A 242 -4.64 65.21 16.30
C GLY A 242 -5.83 65.21 15.34
N ALA A 243 -5.75 66.01 14.26
CA ALA A 243 -6.76 66.02 13.20
C ALA A 243 -6.81 64.69 12.43
N ALA A 244 -5.66 64.06 12.15
CA ALA A 244 -5.60 62.77 11.48
C ALA A 244 -6.28 61.66 12.31
N TRP A 245 -6.02 61.60 13.62
CA TRP A 245 -6.74 60.72 14.54
C TRP A 245 -8.25 61.00 14.58
N GLN A 246 -8.66 62.28 14.59
CA GLN A 246 -10.07 62.64 14.51
C GLN A 246 -10.72 62.15 13.19
N GLN A 247 -10.02 62.21 12.05
CA GLN A 247 -10.52 61.66 10.79
C GLN A 247 -10.57 60.13 10.80
N TYR A 248 -9.63 59.46 11.47
CA TYR A 248 -9.62 58.01 11.67
C TYR A 248 -10.84 57.55 12.49
N ASP A 249 -11.14 58.19 13.62
CA ASP A 249 -12.34 57.89 14.44
C ASP A 249 -13.65 58.15 13.69
N LEU A 250 -13.68 59.16 12.82
CA LEU A 250 -14.77 59.45 11.88
C LEU A 250 -14.83 58.51 10.66
N LYS A 251 -13.90 57.54 10.56
CA LYS A 251 -13.75 56.56 9.46
C LYS A 251 -13.41 57.16 8.09
N ASN A 252 -12.92 58.40 8.04
CA ASN A 252 -12.42 59.06 6.84
C ASN A 252 -10.96 58.65 6.54
N TYR A 253 -10.71 57.34 6.45
CA TYR A 253 -9.35 56.77 6.46
C TYR A 253 -8.43 57.26 5.33
N ASP A 254 -8.99 57.58 4.14
CA ASP A 254 -8.21 58.11 3.01
C ASP A 254 -7.59 59.48 3.36
N PHE A 255 -8.36 60.33 4.05
CA PHE A 255 -7.91 61.65 4.48
C PHE A 255 -7.06 61.56 5.75
N ALA A 256 -7.28 60.55 6.60
CA ALA A 256 -6.40 60.24 7.73
C ALA A 256 -4.98 59.86 7.25
N ASP A 257 -4.82 58.92 6.30
CA ASP A 257 -3.48 58.60 5.74
C ASP A 257 -2.84 59.82 5.06
N ALA A 258 -3.60 60.61 4.29
CA ALA A 258 -3.07 61.84 3.69
C ALA A 258 -2.51 62.83 4.75
N LEU A 259 -3.18 62.98 5.90
CA LEU A 259 -2.72 63.84 6.99
C LEU A 259 -1.53 63.22 7.75
N PHE A 260 -1.56 61.91 8.05
CA PHE A 260 -0.43 61.21 8.68
C PHE A 260 0.81 61.17 7.78
N SER A 261 0.63 61.14 6.46
CA SER A 261 1.68 61.23 5.44
C SER A 261 2.41 62.56 5.49
N LEU A 262 1.69 63.69 5.55
CA LEU A 262 2.29 65.04 5.68
C LEU A 262 3.22 65.14 6.91
N VAL A 263 2.80 64.60 8.06
CA VAL A 263 3.56 64.66 9.32
C VAL A 263 4.61 63.55 9.49
N ASN A 264 4.76 62.65 8.50
CA ASN A 264 5.63 61.48 8.52
C ASN A 264 5.35 60.50 9.68
N ASP A 265 4.08 60.32 10.05
CA ASP A 265 3.62 59.41 11.10
C ASP A 265 3.26 58.04 10.51
N ASN A 266 4.27 57.18 10.33
CA ASN A 266 4.07 55.86 9.71
C ASN A 266 3.10 54.96 10.50
N GLU A 267 2.95 55.14 11.82
CA GLU A 267 1.99 54.39 12.65
C GLU A 267 0.55 54.74 12.27
N GLY A 268 0.21 56.04 12.28
CA GLY A 268 -1.11 56.52 11.88
C GLY A 268 -1.46 56.18 10.43
N ARG A 269 -0.47 56.26 9.52
CA ARG A 269 -0.61 55.81 8.12
C ARG A 269 -0.92 54.33 8.01
N TYR A 270 -0.12 53.47 8.64
CA TYR A 270 -0.32 52.01 8.59
C TYR A 270 -1.71 51.62 9.08
N LEU A 271 -2.16 52.20 10.20
CA LEU A 271 -3.50 51.94 10.76
C LEU A 271 -4.61 52.45 9.84
N SER A 272 -4.46 53.66 9.29
CA SER A 272 -5.43 54.24 8.33
C SER A 272 -5.56 53.40 7.06
N LEU A 273 -4.44 52.99 6.45
CA LEU A 273 -4.43 52.13 5.25
C LEU A 273 -4.96 50.71 5.55
N SER A 274 -4.69 50.17 6.74
CA SER A 274 -5.19 48.85 7.17
C SER A 274 -6.68 48.84 7.47
N ALA A 275 -7.27 49.98 7.84
CA ALA A 275 -8.70 50.12 8.11
C ALA A 275 -9.55 50.29 6.83
N GLN A 276 -8.93 50.53 5.68
CA GLN A 276 -9.61 50.64 4.39
C GLN A 276 -9.94 49.27 3.78
N SER A 277 -11.15 49.14 3.23
CA SER A 277 -11.60 47.91 2.57
C SER A 277 -10.93 47.64 1.20
N SER A 278 -10.26 48.64 0.61
CA SER A 278 -9.68 48.53 -0.74
C SER A 278 -8.41 47.67 -0.77
N ASP A 279 -8.27 46.85 -1.81
CA ASP A 279 -7.06 46.03 -1.99
C ASP A 279 -5.82 46.88 -2.34
N THR A 280 -5.99 48.05 -2.97
CA THR A 280 -4.91 49.03 -3.18
C THR A 280 -4.38 49.61 -1.86
N ALA A 281 -5.27 49.79 -0.88
CA ALA A 281 -4.91 50.28 0.44
C ALA A 281 -4.19 49.22 1.27
N LYS A 282 -4.67 47.97 1.24
CA LYS A 282 -4.00 46.82 1.86
C LYS A 282 -2.62 46.56 1.24
N GLN A 283 -2.47 46.76 -0.07
CA GLN A 283 -1.18 46.73 -0.76
C GLN A 283 -0.25 47.82 -0.20
N SER A 284 -0.72 49.07 -0.16
CA SER A 284 0.05 50.20 0.38
C SER A 284 0.41 50.04 1.87
N ALA A 285 -0.49 49.47 2.69
CA ALA A 285 -0.24 49.16 4.09
C ALA A 285 0.89 48.12 4.26
N PHE A 286 0.91 47.08 3.42
CA PHE A 286 2.00 46.10 3.38
C PHE A 286 3.31 46.71 2.90
N ASP A 287 3.29 47.51 1.82
CA ASP A 287 4.51 48.10 1.27
C ASP A 287 5.12 49.12 2.25
N LEU A 288 4.29 49.81 3.03
CA LEU A 288 4.71 50.61 4.18
C LEU A 288 5.22 49.74 5.35
N ALA A 289 4.56 48.61 5.65
CA ALA A 289 5.00 47.67 6.68
C ALA A 289 6.42 47.13 6.41
N CYS A 290 6.72 46.77 5.17
CA CYS A 290 7.98 46.16 4.77
C CYS A 290 9.10 47.15 4.40
N SER A 291 8.83 48.46 4.32
CA SER A 291 9.85 49.49 4.03
C SER A 291 10.42 50.17 5.27
N VAL A 292 9.81 50.00 6.45
CA VAL A 292 10.23 50.62 7.71
C VAL A 292 10.96 49.62 8.60
N ASN A 293 12.25 49.83 8.83
CA ASN A 293 13.10 48.95 9.63
C ASN A 293 12.99 49.21 11.15
N THR A 294 11.83 48.97 11.74
CA THR A 294 11.60 48.99 13.20
C THR A 294 10.88 47.73 13.65
N GLU A 295 11.03 47.31 14.92
CA GLU A 295 10.52 46.02 15.39
C GLU A 295 9.01 45.83 15.15
N VAL A 296 8.21 46.87 15.37
CA VAL A 296 6.75 46.86 15.13
C VAL A 296 6.44 46.68 13.64
N PHE A 297 7.20 47.31 12.75
CA PHE A 297 6.99 47.22 11.30
C PHE A 297 7.52 45.90 10.72
N ILE A 298 8.63 45.37 11.23
CA ILE A 298 9.13 44.01 10.89
C ILE A 298 8.08 42.95 11.25
N ARG A 299 7.46 43.04 12.44
CA ARG A 299 6.34 42.16 12.84
C ARG A 299 5.17 42.29 11.86
N ARG A 300 4.71 43.50 11.54
CA ARG A 300 3.63 43.75 10.56
C ARG A 300 3.94 43.24 9.15
N CYS A 301 5.18 43.39 8.69
CA CYS A 301 5.64 42.85 7.41
C CYS A 301 5.59 41.31 7.42
N ALA A 302 6.02 40.68 8.51
CA ALA A 302 5.93 39.23 8.68
C ALA A 302 4.48 38.73 8.72
N ASP A 303 3.58 39.41 9.45
CA ASP A 303 2.15 39.07 9.50
C ASP A 303 1.47 39.26 8.14
N GLY A 304 1.84 40.31 7.41
CA GLY A 304 1.40 40.56 6.03
C GLY A 304 1.91 39.53 5.03
N LEU A 305 3.16 39.06 5.18
CA LEU A 305 3.74 37.99 4.35
C LEU A 305 3.07 36.64 4.61
N ALA A 306 2.80 36.30 5.89
CA ALA A 306 2.04 35.09 6.25
C ALA A 306 0.61 35.14 5.68
N SER A 307 -0.06 36.28 5.79
CA SER A 307 -1.39 36.51 5.22
C SER A 307 -1.41 36.35 3.69
N ARG A 308 -0.40 36.90 3.00
CA ARG A 308 -0.22 36.73 1.54
C ARG A 308 0.13 35.29 1.16
N GLN A 309 0.93 34.59 1.96
CA GLN A 309 1.27 33.18 1.73
C GLN A 309 -0.02 32.32 1.67
N ALA A 310 -0.91 32.48 2.65
CA ALA A 310 -2.22 31.82 2.66
C ALA A 310 -3.10 32.26 1.48
N GLN A 311 -3.28 33.57 1.26
CA GLN A 311 -4.10 34.10 0.18
C GLN A 311 -3.64 33.62 -1.21
N PHE A 312 -2.34 33.54 -1.46
CA PHE A 312 -1.79 33.03 -2.72
C PHE A 312 -1.93 31.52 -2.85
N TYR A 313 -1.97 30.75 -1.76
CA TYR A 313 -2.30 29.33 -1.81
C TYR A 313 -3.78 29.12 -2.17
N ASP A 314 -4.69 29.78 -1.46
CA ASP A 314 -6.15 29.68 -1.68
C ASP A 314 -6.56 30.10 -3.10
N THR A 315 -5.88 31.12 -3.65
CA THR A 315 -6.08 31.59 -5.03
C THR A 315 -5.28 30.80 -6.09
N ARG A 316 -4.64 29.68 -5.70
CA ARG A 316 -3.82 28.79 -6.55
C ARG A 316 -2.62 29.46 -7.24
N ARG A 317 -2.16 30.58 -6.69
CA ARG A 317 -0.96 31.32 -7.11
C ARG A 317 0.28 30.75 -6.40
N TYR A 318 0.43 29.43 -6.44
CA TYR A 318 1.33 28.66 -5.57
C TYR A 318 2.78 29.15 -5.56
N LYS A 319 3.35 29.52 -6.72
CA LYS A 319 4.71 30.10 -6.81
C LYS A 319 4.88 31.36 -5.94
N GLN A 320 3.86 32.22 -5.88
CA GLN A 320 3.87 33.45 -5.09
C GLN A 320 3.58 33.19 -3.61
N SER A 321 2.90 32.09 -3.28
CA SER A 321 2.83 31.57 -1.91
C SER A 321 4.23 31.15 -1.43
N ILE A 322 4.96 30.34 -2.22
CA ILE A 322 6.35 29.94 -1.91
C ILE A 322 7.25 31.16 -1.72
N GLU A 323 7.25 32.10 -2.67
CA GLU A 323 8.03 33.35 -2.60
C GLU A 323 7.71 34.18 -1.34
N SER A 324 6.45 34.22 -0.92
CA SER A 324 6.03 34.93 0.31
C SER A 324 6.51 34.22 1.58
N GLY A 325 6.44 32.87 1.61
CA GLY A 325 6.96 32.06 2.72
C GLY A 325 8.48 32.11 2.83
N GLU A 326 9.20 32.14 1.70
CA GLU A 326 10.66 32.34 1.70
C GLU A 326 11.08 33.75 2.11
N ALA A 327 10.31 34.78 1.76
CA ALA A 327 10.53 36.14 2.27
C ALA A 327 10.29 36.20 3.78
N LEU A 328 9.22 35.56 4.27
CA LEU A 328 8.90 35.47 5.70
C LEU A 328 10.01 34.78 6.50
N ALA A 329 10.56 33.69 5.96
CA ALA A 329 11.67 32.94 6.57
C ALA A 329 12.97 33.75 6.77
N ARG A 330 13.13 34.87 6.05
CA ARG A 330 14.27 35.80 6.20
C ARG A 330 14.05 36.81 7.33
N LEU A 331 12.80 37.06 7.74
CA LEU A 331 12.45 37.97 8.84
C LEU A 331 12.35 37.23 10.17
N ARG A 332 11.79 36.00 10.17
CA ARG A 332 11.67 35.17 11.36
C ARG A 332 11.62 33.67 11.01
N PRO A 333 11.90 32.77 11.97
CA PRO A 333 11.59 31.35 11.81
C PRO A 333 10.10 31.14 11.44
N LEU A 334 9.86 30.20 10.53
CA LEU A 334 8.50 29.79 10.14
C LEU A 334 7.84 28.93 11.22
N SER A 335 6.53 29.05 11.33
CA SER A 335 5.66 28.11 12.05
C SER A 335 5.68 26.72 11.37
N VAL A 336 5.01 25.73 11.96
CA VAL A 336 4.86 24.42 11.32
C VAL A 336 3.96 24.54 10.09
N ASP A 337 2.85 25.26 10.20
CA ASP A 337 1.85 25.42 9.14
C ASP A 337 2.38 26.27 7.97
N GLU A 338 3.11 27.35 8.24
CA GLU A 338 3.77 28.17 7.22
C GLU A 338 4.81 27.37 6.44
N GLN A 339 5.58 26.51 7.13
CA GLN A 339 6.56 25.65 6.48
C GLN A 339 5.89 24.52 5.69
N ALA A 340 4.78 23.95 6.20
CA ALA A 340 3.97 22.97 5.48
C ALA A 340 3.33 23.57 4.22
N LEU A 341 2.85 24.81 4.30
CA LEU A 341 2.19 25.52 3.19
C LEU A 341 3.14 25.77 2.01
N ILE A 342 4.44 26.00 2.26
CA ILE A 342 5.47 25.96 1.20
C ILE A 342 5.51 24.58 0.53
N GLY A 343 5.48 23.50 1.33
CA GLY A 343 5.51 22.13 0.82
C GLY A 343 4.29 21.76 -0.03
N TRP A 344 3.09 22.14 0.44
CA TRP A 344 1.83 21.97 -0.31
C TRP A 344 1.83 22.78 -1.61
N ALA A 345 2.26 24.05 -1.57
CA ALA A 345 2.36 24.89 -2.76
C ALA A 345 3.37 24.34 -3.78
N ALA A 346 4.52 23.83 -3.32
CA ALA A 346 5.54 23.22 -4.17
C ALA A 346 5.06 21.90 -4.80
N LYS A 347 4.36 21.05 -4.05
CA LYS A 347 3.71 19.82 -4.55
C LYS A 347 2.75 20.12 -5.71
N GLU A 348 1.89 21.12 -5.55
CA GLU A 348 0.89 21.49 -6.57
C GLU A 348 1.50 22.01 -7.89
N ILE A 349 2.75 22.49 -7.87
CA ILE A 349 3.52 22.88 -9.08
C ILE A 349 4.55 21.82 -9.50
N GLN A 350 4.51 20.63 -8.92
CA GLN A 350 5.43 19.50 -9.16
C GLN A 350 6.91 19.79 -8.83
N ASP A 351 7.20 20.78 -8.00
CA ASP A 351 8.54 21.00 -7.43
C ASP A 351 8.77 20.04 -6.25
N THR A 352 9.17 18.81 -6.58
CA THR A 352 9.48 17.76 -5.61
C THR A 352 10.63 18.12 -4.68
N THR A 353 11.57 18.98 -5.10
CA THR A 353 12.74 19.36 -4.33
C THR A 353 12.36 20.33 -3.21
N THR A 354 11.66 21.41 -3.55
CA THR A 354 11.14 22.37 -2.55
C THR A 354 10.09 21.73 -1.67
N ALA A 355 9.21 20.88 -2.22
CA ALA A 355 8.21 20.15 -1.44
C ALA A 355 8.85 19.23 -0.39
N THR A 356 9.84 18.42 -0.80
CA THR A 356 10.56 17.51 0.11
C THR A 356 11.34 18.27 1.17
N ALA A 357 12.07 19.33 0.80
CA ALA A 357 12.82 20.16 1.75
C ALA A 357 11.90 20.88 2.76
N ALA A 358 10.71 21.31 2.35
CA ALA A 358 9.72 21.93 3.22
C ALA A 358 9.09 20.90 4.18
N PHE A 359 8.60 19.78 3.67
CA PHE A 359 7.98 18.73 4.49
C PHE A 359 8.98 18.02 5.43
N GLU A 360 10.26 17.88 5.06
CA GLU A 360 11.28 17.34 5.97
C GLU A 360 11.53 18.29 7.17
N ARG A 361 11.48 19.61 6.95
CA ARG A 361 11.54 20.61 8.05
C ARG A 361 10.30 20.59 8.93
N VAL A 362 9.14 20.20 8.40
CA VAL A 362 7.93 19.94 9.18
C VAL A 362 8.12 18.70 10.05
N LEU A 363 8.46 17.54 9.47
CA LEU A 363 8.70 16.32 10.25
C LEU A 363 9.85 16.44 11.26
N ALA A 364 10.83 17.32 11.03
CA ALA A 364 11.87 17.63 12.02
C ALA A 364 11.30 18.28 13.31
N LYS A 365 10.12 18.92 13.23
CA LYS A 365 9.36 19.45 14.38
C LYS A 365 8.21 18.53 14.81
N THR A 366 7.60 17.79 13.88
CA THR A 366 6.47 16.87 14.12
C THR A 366 6.76 15.43 13.60
N PRO A 367 7.66 14.66 14.23
CA PRO A 367 8.14 13.37 13.66
C PRO A 367 7.09 12.26 13.50
N THR A 368 5.92 12.43 14.12
CA THR A 368 4.79 11.49 14.09
C THR A 368 3.64 11.95 13.17
N ASP A 369 3.82 13.02 12.39
CA ASP A 369 2.79 13.49 11.45
C ASP A 369 2.65 12.54 10.26
N ALA A 370 1.61 11.72 10.30
CA ALA A 370 1.33 10.73 9.26
C ALA A 370 0.86 11.36 7.93
N VAL A 371 0.30 12.58 7.93
CA VAL A 371 -0.15 13.26 6.70
C VAL A 371 1.07 13.73 5.93
N ILE A 372 1.96 14.47 6.58
CA ILE A 372 3.18 15.01 5.99
C ILE A 372 4.14 13.86 5.62
N ALA A 373 4.23 12.81 6.44
CA ALA A 373 5.01 11.63 6.10
C ALA A 373 4.46 10.86 4.90
N ASN A 374 3.13 10.73 4.74
CA ASN A 374 2.55 10.08 3.56
C ASN A 374 2.79 10.90 2.28
N GLU A 375 2.77 12.23 2.38
CA GLU A 375 3.06 13.10 1.24
C GLU A 375 4.53 13.04 0.83
N LEU A 376 5.48 13.05 1.78
CA LEU A 376 6.89 12.80 1.51
C LEU A 376 7.13 11.46 0.80
N VAL A 377 6.41 10.39 1.19
CA VAL A 377 6.47 9.09 0.51
C VAL A 377 5.80 9.11 -0.87
N THR A 378 4.86 10.02 -1.11
CA THR A 378 4.15 10.14 -2.40
C THR A 378 4.97 10.95 -3.42
N ILE A 379 5.52 12.10 -3.03
CA ILE A 379 6.27 12.97 -3.94
C ILE A 379 7.67 12.43 -4.29
N ASN A 380 8.22 11.52 -3.47
CA ASN A 380 9.50 10.84 -3.71
C ASN A 380 9.31 9.35 -4.08
N GLN A 381 8.12 8.92 -4.50
CA GLN A 381 7.82 7.50 -4.78
C GLN A 381 8.81 6.84 -5.77
N ASP A 382 9.40 7.64 -6.67
CA ASP A 382 10.33 7.24 -7.73
C ASP A 382 11.82 7.48 -7.34
N ASP A 383 12.11 8.03 -6.15
CA ASP A 383 13.46 8.22 -5.59
C ASP A 383 13.64 7.38 -4.32
N GLU A 384 14.00 6.11 -4.54
CA GLU A 384 14.24 5.13 -3.47
C GLU A 384 15.38 5.55 -2.52
N ALA A 385 16.36 6.31 -3.00
CA ALA A 385 17.49 6.77 -2.17
C ALA A 385 17.04 7.83 -1.16
N THR A 386 16.23 8.81 -1.59
CA THR A 386 15.60 9.79 -0.70
C THR A 386 14.61 9.12 0.25
N LEU A 387 13.79 8.19 -0.22
CA LEU A 387 12.86 7.43 0.64
C LEU A 387 13.59 6.66 1.73
N ASN A 388 14.65 5.92 1.40
CA ASN A 388 15.44 5.16 2.37
C ASN A 388 16.11 6.08 3.40
N ARG A 389 16.68 7.22 2.96
CA ARG A 389 17.22 8.26 3.85
C ARG A 389 16.16 8.79 4.82
N LEU A 390 14.96 9.10 4.33
CA LEU A 390 13.85 9.59 5.16
C LEU A 390 13.31 8.50 6.10
N ALA A 391 13.24 7.23 5.68
CA ALA A 391 12.81 6.10 6.50
C ALA A 391 13.78 5.77 7.65
N LEU A 392 15.09 5.99 7.45
CA LEU A 392 16.09 5.88 8.51
C LEU A 392 15.97 7.02 9.54
N ARG A 393 15.46 8.19 9.14
CA ARG A 393 15.35 9.40 9.98
C ARG A 393 13.99 9.55 10.68
N TYR A 394 12.90 9.13 10.04
CA TYR A 394 11.52 9.37 10.48
C TYR A 394 10.72 8.07 10.53
N SER A 395 10.30 7.67 11.74
CA SER A 395 9.52 6.45 11.96
C SER A 395 8.18 6.46 11.23
N ALA A 396 7.50 7.61 11.12
CA ALA A 396 6.25 7.73 10.37
C ALA A 396 6.44 7.40 8.87
N VAL A 397 7.51 7.92 8.25
CA VAL A 397 7.87 7.61 6.85
C VAL A 397 8.14 6.12 6.69
N LYS A 398 8.92 5.53 7.59
CA LYS A 398 9.21 4.08 7.59
C LYS A 398 7.93 3.24 7.69
N SER A 399 7.04 3.55 8.64
CA SER A 399 5.78 2.81 8.80
C SER A 399 4.90 2.88 7.55
N ILE A 400 4.86 4.02 6.84
CA ILE A 400 4.05 4.19 5.63
C ILE A 400 4.66 3.45 4.43
N LEU A 401 5.99 3.41 4.32
CA LEU A 401 6.69 2.56 3.33
C LEU A 401 6.49 1.07 3.61
N GLN A 402 6.55 0.66 4.87
CA GLN A 402 6.23 -0.70 5.29
C GLN A 402 4.77 -1.05 4.94
N GLU A 403 3.80 -0.19 5.26
CA GLU A 403 2.39 -0.43 4.92
C GLU A 403 2.13 -0.47 3.41
N ARG A 404 2.77 0.41 2.62
CA ARG A 404 2.72 0.33 1.14
C ARG A 404 3.27 -1.00 0.63
N THR A 405 4.34 -1.51 1.23
CA THR A 405 4.95 -2.78 0.87
C THR A 405 4.07 -3.96 1.25
N THR A 406 3.57 -4.03 2.49
CA THR A 406 2.76 -5.16 2.99
C THR A 406 1.40 -5.28 2.30
N ARG A 407 0.77 -4.14 1.93
CA ARG A 407 -0.47 -4.14 1.13
C ARG A 407 -0.33 -4.85 -0.21
N ASN A 408 0.85 -4.78 -0.84
CA ASN A 408 1.13 -5.47 -2.11
C ASN A 408 1.72 -6.88 -1.90
N ALA A 409 2.57 -7.05 -0.89
CA ALA A 409 3.26 -8.31 -0.63
C ALA A 409 2.30 -9.45 -0.26
N TRP A 410 1.25 -9.18 0.54
CA TRP A 410 0.35 -10.23 1.02
C TRP A 410 -0.53 -10.86 -0.08
N PRO A 411 -1.22 -10.10 -0.95
CA PRO A 411 -1.95 -10.68 -2.10
C PRO A 411 -1.02 -11.42 -3.08
N ARG A 412 0.22 -10.94 -3.23
CA ARG A 412 1.27 -11.55 -4.06
C ARG A 412 1.99 -12.73 -3.39
N LYS A 413 1.53 -13.22 -2.23
CA LYS A 413 2.14 -14.36 -1.50
C LYS A 413 3.61 -14.17 -1.11
N GLN A 414 4.10 -12.93 -1.11
CA GLN A 414 5.44 -12.55 -0.68
C GLN A 414 5.52 -12.50 0.86
N PHE A 415 5.26 -13.63 1.51
CA PHE A 415 5.11 -13.72 2.97
C PHE A 415 6.40 -13.44 3.75
N TRP A 416 7.57 -13.60 3.13
CA TRP A 416 8.84 -13.20 3.73
C TRP A 416 8.96 -11.67 3.75
N LEU A 417 8.74 -11.03 2.60
CA LEU A 417 8.73 -9.58 2.49
C LEU A 417 7.69 -8.94 3.42
N ALA A 418 6.51 -9.56 3.56
CA ALA A 418 5.47 -9.13 4.50
C ALA A 418 5.92 -9.27 5.96
N TYR A 419 6.59 -10.37 6.33
CA TYR A 419 7.16 -10.59 7.67
C TYR A 419 8.22 -9.53 8.02
N GLN A 420 9.20 -9.31 7.14
CA GLN A 420 10.26 -8.31 7.31
C GLN A 420 9.69 -6.88 7.50
N ASN A 421 8.65 -6.55 6.73
CA ASN A 421 7.95 -5.27 6.82
C ASN A 421 6.91 -5.20 7.95
N ARG A 422 6.92 -6.18 8.87
CA ARG A 422 6.09 -6.24 10.08
C ARG A 422 4.58 -6.25 9.81
N ASP A 423 4.15 -6.93 8.75
CA ASP A 423 2.73 -7.22 8.56
C ASP A 423 2.19 -7.99 9.77
N ALA A 424 1.13 -7.47 10.40
CA ALA A 424 0.57 -8.05 11.63
C ALA A 424 0.13 -9.51 11.44
N ARG A 425 -0.34 -9.90 10.25
CA ARG A 425 -0.71 -11.27 9.90
C ARG A 425 0.54 -12.14 9.77
N GLY A 426 1.57 -11.63 9.08
CA GLY A 426 2.84 -12.32 8.86
C GLY A 426 3.58 -12.64 10.16
N VAL A 427 3.80 -11.64 11.02
CA VAL A 427 4.53 -11.83 12.28
C VAL A 427 3.74 -12.63 13.32
N THR A 428 2.40 -12.60 13.28
CA THR A 428 1.55 -13.42 14.15
C THR A 428 1.44 -14.86 13.66
N ALA A 429 1.43 -15.07 12.34
CA ALA A 429 1.43 -16.41 11.76
C ALA A 429 2.69 -17.19 12.18
N GLN A 430 3.88 -16.60 12.03
CA GLN A 430 5.16 -17.30 12.23
C GLN A 430 6.41 -16.40 12.24
N THR A 431 7.42 -16.80 13.02
CA THR A 431 8.81 -16.30 13.00
C THR A 431 9.59 -16.84 11.78
N LYS A 432 9.50 -16.23 10.59
CA LYS A 432 10.13 -16.79 9.35
C LYS A 432 11.67 -16.70 9.31
N ASP A 433 12.29 -15.85 10.12
CA ASP A 433 13.75 -15.65 10.20
C ASP A 433 14.46 -16.76 10.99
N GLY A 434 13.86 -17.18 12.10
CA GLY A 434 14.39 -18.23 12.98
C GLY A 434 14.64 -19.57 12.28
N LEU A 435 15.52 -20.38 12.88
CA LEU A 435 15.93 -21.68 12.32
C LEU A 435 14.71 -22.60 12.13
N SER A 436 14.64 -23.25 10.97
CA SER A 436 13.69 -24.33 10.68
C SER A 436 14.40 -25.63 10.36
N ALA A 437 13.74 -26.74 10.72
CA ALA A 437 14.15 -28.09 10.38
C ALA A 437 12.95 -28.86 9.85
N VAL A 438 13.13 -29.57 8.73
CA VAL A 438 12.09 -30.37 8.07
C VAL A 438 12.52 -31.83 8.01
N TYR A 439 11.56 -32.72 8.22
CA TYR A 439 11.63 -34.11 7.77
C TYR A 439 10.39 -34.41 6.94
N GLY A 440 10.57 -35.04 5.78
CA GLY A 440 9.44 -35.43 4.95
C GLY A 440 9.67 -36.74 4.19
N ILE A 441 8.55 -37.38 3.88
CA ILE A 441 8.46 -38.59 3.07
C ILE A 441 7.45 -38.30 1.95
N ASN A 442 7.79 -38.64 0.71
CA ASN A 442 6.84 -38.68 -0.40
C ASN A 442 6.96 -40.00 -1.15
N THR A 443 5.87 -40.40 -1.79
CA THR A 443 5.81 -41.56 -2.69
C THR A 443 5.05 -41.18 -3.94
N ARG A 444 5.45 -41.76 -5.07
CA ARG A 444 4.79 -41.58 -6.37
C ARG A 444 4.84 -42.89 -7.14
N SER A 445 3.71 -43.34 -7.65
CA SER A 445 3.59 -44.50 -8.52
C SER A 445 3.02 -44.12 -9.88
N ARG A 446 3.50 -44.78 -10.93
CA ARG A 446 3.02 -44.67 -12.32
C ARG A 446 2.68 -46.07 -12.84
N SER A 447 1.54 -46.18 -13.54
CA SER A 447 1.11 -47.38 -14.25
C SER A 447 2.12 -47.84 -15.31
N GLY A 448 1.94 -49.02 -15.89
CA GLY A 448 2.67 -49.45 -17.09
C GLY A 448 3.11 -50.91 -17.02
N SER A 449 3.93 -51.33 -17.97
CA SER A 449 4.54 -52.67 -17.95
C SER A 449 5.75 -52.71 -17.01
N GLU A 450 5.94 -53.82 -16.29
CA GLU A 450 7.04 -54.00 -15.33
C GLU A 450 8.41 -53.88 -15.98
N GLY A 451 9.34 -53.20 -15.31
CA GLY A 451 10.69 -52.90 -15.80
C GLY A 451 10.75 -51.85 -16.92
N LEU A 452 9.60 -51.43 -17.46
CA LEU A 452 9.47 -50.46 -18.53
C LEU A 452 8.82 -49.17 -17.98
N GLY A 453 7.52 -48.98 -18.23
CA GLY A 453 6.77 -47.80 -17.84
C GLY A 453 6.26 -47.79 -16.39
N ASN A 454 6.07 -48.96 -15.77
CA ASN A 454 5.71 -49.03 -14.34
C ASN A 454 6.86 -48.46 -13.50
N PHE A 455 6.56 -47.49 -12.63
CA PHE A 455 7.59 -46.79 -11.88
C PHE A 455 7.07 -46.29 -10.52
N ASP A 456 7.48 -46.97 -9.46
CA ASP A 456 7.27 -46.58 -8.06
C ASP A 456 8.54 -45.89 -7.53
N VAL A 457 8.38 -44.75 -6.84
CA VAL A 457 9.47 -43.97 -6.23
C VAL A 457 9.09 -43.59 -4.80
N LEU A 458 9.98 -43.80 -3.84
CA LEU A 458 9.88 -43.32 -2.46
C LEU A 458 11.02 -42.35 -2.18
N SER A 459 10.73 -41.09 -1.84
CA SER A 459 11.74 -40.13 -1.38
C SER A 459 11.57 -39.81 0.09
N GLN A 460 12.68 -39.74 0.82
CA GLN A 460 12.76 -39.19 2.18
C GLN A 460 13.75 -38.03 2.15
N TYR A 461 13.54 -37.00 2.98
CA TYR A 461 14.47 -35.88 3.08
C TYR A 461 14.49 -35.28 4.48
N ILE A 462 15.69 -34.88 4.91
CA ILE A 462 15.93 -34.05 6.10
C ILE A 462 16.51 -32.73 5.60
N GLY A 463 15.98 -31.61 6.05
CA GLY A 463 16.48 -30.29 5.67
C GLY A 463 16.54 -29.30 6.83
N ILE A 464 17.41 -28.31 6.69
CA ILE A 464 17.55 -27.15 7.59
C ILE A 464 17.52 -25.86 6.77
N GLY A 465 16.93 -24.81 7.33
CA GLY A 465 16.79 -23.52 6.64
C GLY A 465 16.53 -22.36 7.60
N SER A 466 16.68 -21.12 7.12
CA SER A 466 16.50 -19.90 7.91
C SER A 466 16.35 -18.69 6.97
N GLY A 467 15.95 -17.54 7.51
CA GLY A 467 15.88 -16.27 6.80
C GLY A 467 16.96 -15.28 7.24
N TYR A 468 17.62 -14.64 6.28
CA TYR A 468 18.58 -13.55 6.52
C TYR A 468 18.36 -12.41 5.51
N GLU A 469 18.16 -11.19 6.00
CA GLU A 469 17.73 -10.04 5.19
C GLU A 469 16.59 -10.42 4.23
N ASN A 470 16.67 -10.12 2.93
CA ASN A 470 15.61 -10.43 1.95
C ASN A 470 15.64 -11.89 1.46
N TRP A 471 16.52 -12.75 2.01
CA TRP A 471 16.70 -14.15 1.59
C TRP A 471 16.10 -15.15 2.59
N LEU A 472 15.45 -16.18 2.07
CA LEU A 472 15.25 -17.47 2.72
C LEU A 472 16.19 -18.49 2.06
N TRP A 473 16.74 -19.44 2.83
CA TRP A 473 17.53 -20.54 2.30
C TRP A 473 17.19 -21.87 2.98
N GLN A 474 17.41 -22.98 2.26
CA GLN A 474 17.28 -24.34 2.79
C GLN A 474 18.33 -25.26 2.16
N VAL A 475 18.92 -26.15 2.96
CA VAL A 475 19.75 -27.27 2.51
C VAL A 475 19.07 -28.56 2.94
N SER A 476 18.97 -29.54 2.04
CA SER A 476 18.36 -30.86 2.27
C SER A 476 19.33 -31.98 1.90
N LEU A 477 19.38 -33.00 2.76
CA LEU A 477 19.84 -34.34 2.39
C LEU A 477 18.61 -35.15 1.97
N ASP A 478 18.57 -35.57 0.71
CA ASP A 478 17.56 -36.46 0.15
C ASP A 478 18.06 -37.91 0.14
N TYR A 479 17.13 -38.85 0.19
CA TYR A 479 17.33 -40.28 -0.03
C TYR A 479 16.15 -40.80 -0.84
N LYS A 480 16.41 -41.46 -1.97
CA LYS A 480 15.40 -41.90 -2.94
C LYS A 480 15.57 -43.39 -3.22
N GLN A 481 14.46 -44.13 -3.15
CA GLN A 481 14.36 -45.53 -3.58
C GLN A 481 13.51 -45.58 -4.85
N PHE A 482 13.95 -46.35 -5.84
CA PHE A 482 13.31 -46.50 -7.14
C PHE A 482 12.98 -47.96 -7.41
N TYR A 483 11.83 -48.23 -7.99
CA TYR A 483 11.43 -49.57 -8.39
C TYR A 483 10.58 -49.54 -9.67
N SER A 484 11.01 -50.27 -10.70
CA SER A 484 10.24 -50.48 -11.93
C SER A 484 9.64 -51.87 -12.03
N GLY A 485 10.17 -52.85 -11.28
CA GLY A 485 9.99 -54.27 -11.60
C GLY A 485 10.94 -54.71 -12.72
N ARG A 486 10.66 -55.87 -13.33
CA ARG A 486 11.54 -56.49 -14.35
C ARG A 486 10.82 -56.62 -15.69
N PRO A 487 11.48 -56.30 -16.83
CA PRO A 487 10.94 -56.62 -18.15
C PRO A 487 10.85 -58.14 -18.32
N GLN A 488 9.88 -58.56 -19.12
CA GLN A 488 9.48 -59.96 -19.31
C GLN A 488 10.14 -60.57 -20.55
N VAL A 489 10.09 -61.89 -20.68
CA VAL A 489 10.50 -62.58 -21.91
C VAL A 489 9.57 -62.14 -23.04
N GLY A 490 10.14 -61.64 -24.13
CA GLY A 490 9.42 -61.01 -25.25
C GLY A 490 9.38 -59.48 -25.21
N ASP A 491 9.77 -58.83 -24.10
CA ASP A 491 9.88 -57.37 -24.07
C ASP A 491 11.14 -56.90 -24.83
N TRP A 492 11.04 -55.73 -25.47
CA TRP A 492 12.18 -55.06 -26.11
C TRP A 492 12.91 -54.20 -25.08
N PHE A 493 14.11 -54.61 -24.68
CA PHE A 493 14.89 -53.94 -23.65
C PHE A 493 16.37 -53.87 -23.98
N GLY A 494 16.97 -52.69 -23.88
CA GLY A 494 18.39 -52.50 -24.17
C GLY A 494 18.70 -52.75 -25.66
N ASN A 495 19.52 -53.77 -25.96
CA ASN A 495 20.06 -54.07 -27.29
C ASN A 495 19.28 -55.16 -28.07
N ASN A 496 18.23 -55.75 -27.49
CA ASN A 496 17.50 -56.86 -28.11
C ASN A 496 16.08 -57.06 -27.53
N GLN A 497 15.31 -57.99 -28.12
CA GLN A 497 14.15 -58.58 -27.47
C GLN A 497 14.61 -59.65 -26.46
N LEU A 498 14.07 -59.66 -25.24
CA LEU A 498 14.51 -60.56 -24.18
C LEU A 498 14.08 -62.01 -24.42
N SER A 499 15.06 -62.91 -24.52
CA SER A 499 14.87 -64.36 -24.71
C SER A 499 14.89 -65.17 -23.40
N GLY A 500 15.15 -64.52 -22.27
CA GLY A 500 15.25 -65.14 -20.95
C GLY A 500 14.98 -64.13 -19.83
N ALA A 501 14.93 -64.60 -18.58
CA ALA A 501 14.58 -63.76 -17.43
C ALA A 501 15.60 -62.64 -17.20
N PHE A 502 15.12 -61.40 -17.07
CA PHE A 502 15.96 -60.23 -16.84
C PHE A 502 16.67 -60.27 -15.48
N SER A 503 18.00 -60.20 -15.50
CA SER A 503 18.87 -60.22 -14.33
C SER A 503 19.36 -58.82 -13.88
N GLY A 504 19.04 -57.77 -14.63
CA GLY A 504 19.53 -56.40 -14.40
C GLY A 504 18.80 -55.61 -13.31
N ILE A 505 19.13 -54.33 -13.23
CA ILE A 505 18.61 -53.40 -12.21
C ILE A 505 17.10 -53.16 -12.45
N SER A 506 16.29 -53.72 -11.55
CA SER A 506 14.83 -53.50 -11.46
C SER A 506 14.43 -52.36 -10.52
N GLY A 507 15.43 -51.68 -9.95
CA GLY A 507 15.30 -50.70 -8.88
C GLY A 507 16.57 -50.64 -8.02
N PHE A 508 16.81 -49.51 -7.37
CA PHE A 508 17.93 -49.27 -6.45
C PHE A 508 17.61 -48.10 -5.51
N GLU A 509 18.52 -47.77 -4.59
CA GLU A 509 18.38 -46.65 -3.67
C GLU A 509 19.67 -45.83 -3.58
N ASP A 510 19.55 -44.51 -3.41
CA ASP A 510 20.69 -43.59 -3.40
C ASP A 510 20.32 -42.26 -2.69
N LYS A 511 21.32 -41.40 -2.47
CA LYS A 511 21.25 -40.15 -1.72
C LYS A 511 21.41 -38.93 -2.63
N GLY A 512 21.09 -37.76 -2.11
CA GLY A 512 21.31 -36.49 -2.79
C GLY A 512 21.46 -35.32 -1.85
N LEU A 513 22.11 -34.27 -2.32
CA LEU A 513 22.23 -32.98 -1.65
C LEU A 513 21.55 -31.92 -2.51
N ARG A 514 20.54 -31.26 -1.93
CA ARG A 514 19.88 -30.08 -2.51
C ARG A 514 20.19 -28.85 -1.66
N ALA A 515 20.49 -27.73 -2.32
CA ALA A 515 20.49 -26.41 -1.71
C ALA A 515 19.57 -25.49 -2.53
N GLU A 516 18.76 -24.67 -1.84
CA GLU A 516 17.85 -23.72 -2.46
C GLU A 516 17.83 -22.38 -1.70
N ALA A 517 17.61 -21.29 -2.44
CA ALA A 517 17.53 -19.93 -1.93
C ALA A 517 16.41 -19.15 -2.64
N HIS A 518 15.69 -18.33 -1.89
CA HIS A 518 14.55 -17.52 -2.37
C HIS A 518 14.70 -16.09 -1.84
N TYR A 519 14.65 -15.10 -2.73
CA TYR A 519 14.73 -13.68 -2.46
C TYR A 519 13.40 -13.00 -2.82
N GLN A 520 12.90 -12.11 -1.95
CA GLN A 520 11.66 -11.35 -2.18
C GLN A 520 11.87 -9.85 -2.02
N ALA A 521 11.34 -9.06 -2.95
CA ALA A 521 11.38 -7.60 -3.00
C ALA A 521 10.06 -7.02 -3.57
N PRO A 522 9.74 -5.72 -3.36
CA PRO A 522 8.39 -5.18 -3.57
C PRO A 522 7.78 -5.35 -4.97
N ASP A 523 8.61 -5.55 -6.00
CA ASP A 523 8.17 -5.80 -7.38
C ASP A 523 8.86 -7.00 -8.04
N PHE A 524 9.60 -7.83 -7.27
CA PHE A 524 10.47 -8.88 -7.78
C PHE A 524 10.67 -10.05 -6.81
N ASN A 525 10.57 -11.29 -7.31
CA ASN A 525 11.03 -12.50 -6.61
C ASN A 525 12.16 -13.16 -7.44
N PHE A 526 13.09 -13.82 -6.75
CA PHE A 526 14.14 -14.63 -7.37
C PHE A 526 14.35 -15.93 -6.58
N TYR A 527 14.50 -17.05 -7.28
CA TYR A 527 14.79 -18.36 -6.70
C TYR A 527 15.95 -19.02 -7.43
N ALA A 528 16.80 -19.73 -6.71
CA ALA A 528 17.77 -20.64 -7.28
C ALA A 528 17.83 -21.93 -6.44
N ASN A 529 17.94 -23.09 -7.10
CA ASN A 529 18.35 -24.31 -6.44
C ASN A 529 19.38 -25.08 -7.27
N LEU A 530 20.19 -25.85 -6.57
CA LEU A 530 21.08 -26.87 -7.11
C LEU A 530 20.77 -28.19 -6.40
N GLU A 531 20.68 -29.28 -7.17
CA GLU A 531 20.49 -30.64 -6.69
C GLU A 531 21.55 -31.52 -7.36
N TYR A 532 22.45 -32.07 -6.54
CA TYR A 532 23.41 -33.11 -6.95
C TYR A 532 23.01 -34.38 -6.21
N ALA A 533 22.54 -35.38 -6.94
CA ALA A 533 21.85 -36.53 -6.39
C ALA A 533 22.11 -37.77 -7.25
N MET A 534 21.90 -38.93 -6.63
CA MET A 534 22.06 -40.25 -7.25
C MET A 534 23.54 -40.52 -7.57
N PHE A 535 24.38 -40.45 -6.53
CA PHE A 535 25.84 -40.46 -6.62
C PHE A 535 26.42 -41.76 -7.23
N ASP A 536 25.79 -42.90 -6.94
CA ASP A 536 26.26 -44.26 -7.26
C ASP A 536 25.37 -44.93 -8.34
N GLN A 537 24.55 -44.16 -9.06
CA GLN A 537 23.65 -44.66 -10.11
C GLN A 537 24.38 -45.10 -11.40
N PRO A 538 23.72 -45.86 -12.31
CA PRO A 538 24.34 -46.42 -13.52
C PRO A 538 25.02 -45.41 -14.45
N VAL A 539 24.41 -44.24 -14.65
CA VAL A 539 24.98 -43.14 -15.45
C VAL A 539 25.44 -42.03 -14.50
N GLY A 540 26.73 -41.69 -14.51
CA GLY A 540 27.33 -40.75 -13.55
C GLY A 540 26.52 -39.49 -13.27
N ALA A 541 26.32 -39.19 -11.98
CA ALA A 541 25.48 -38.11 -11.48
C ALA A 541 25.79 -36.75 -12.12
N LYS A 542 24.75 -36.03 -12.54
CA LYS A 542 24.84 -34.69 -13.16
C LYS A 542 24.27 -33.64 -12.20
N VAL A 543 24.88 -32.46 -12.15
CA VAL A 543 24.29 -31.32 -11.42
C VAL A 543 23.02 -30.88 -12.13
N THR A 544 21.94 -30.79 -11.36
CA THR A 544 20.60 -30.34 -11.77
C THR A 544 20.15 -29.16 -10.92
N GLY A 545 19.05 -28.52 -11.30
CA GLY A 545 18.53 -27.34 -10.62
C GLY A 545 17.76 -26.40 -11.52
N GLN A 546 17.35 -25.26 -10.98
CA GLN A 546 16.71 -24.19 -11.74
C GLN A 546 16.98 -22.82 -11.11
N ILE A 547 16.93 -21.79 -11.94
CA ILE A 547 16.96 -20.38 -11.56
C ILE A 547 15.69 -19.74 -12.11
N SER A 548 14.89 -19.13 -11.23
CA SER A 548 13.62 -18.50 -11.57
C SER A 548 13.59 -17.05 -11.11
N ALA A 549 13.02 -16.17 -11.93
CA ALA A 549 12.87 -14.76 -11.66
C ALA A 549 11.48 -14.28 -12.07
N THR A 550 10.82 -13.51 -11.21
CA THR A 550 9.44 -13.04 -11.40
C THR A 550 9.37 -11.55 -11.16
N LYS A 551 8.76 -10.80 -12.08
CA LYS A 551 8.51 -9.37 -11.97
C LYS A 551 7.01 -9.10 -11.84
N PHE A 552 6.62 -8.33 -10.83
CA PHE A 552 5.24 -7.94 -10.57
C PHE A 552 4.99 -6.50 -11.01
N LEU A 553 4.33 -6.33 -12.15
CA LEU A 553 3.82 -5.03 -12.63
C LEU A 553 2.47 -4.72 -11.95
N THR A 554 1.79 -3.66 -12.37
CA THR A 554 0.52 -3.22 -11.77
C THR A 554 -0.57 -4.29 -11.87
N SER A 555 -0.88 -4.78 -13.08
CA SER A 555 -1.88 -5.82 -13.34
C SER A 555 -1.33 -7.05 -14.06
N THR A 556 -0.01 -7.15 -14.23
CA THR A 556 0.66 -8.23 -14.96
C THR A 556 1.80 -8.80 -14.13
N THR A 557 1.90 -10.13 -14.07
CA THR A 557 3.04 -10.83 -13.48
C THR A 557 3.74 -11.64 -14.56
N VAL A 558 5.05 -11.46 -14.69
CA VAL A 558 5.90 -12.11 -15.69
C VAL A 558 6.95 -12.92 -14.96
N ALA A 559 7.04 -14.22 -15.27
CA ALA A 559 8.00 -15.13 -14.66
C ALA A 559 8.82 -15.86 -15.72
N ALA A 560 10.11 -16.08 -15.45
CA ALA A 560 11.00 -16.83 -16.32
C ALA A 560 11.89 -17.76 -15.49
N THR A 561 11.99 -19.01 -15.92
CA THR A 561 12.78 -20.05 -15.24
C THR A 561 13.70 -20.74 -16.24
N LEU A 562 15.00 -20.69 -15.98
CA LEU A 562 15.99 -21.57 -16.60
C LEU A 562 16.10 -22.83 -15.75
N PHE A 563 16.00 -24.01 -16.35
CA PHE A 563 15.99 -25.28 -15.62
C PHE A 563 16.81 -26.36 -16.31
N ARG A 564 17.32 -27.30 -15.50
CA ARG A 564 18.06 -28.49 -15.91
C ARG A 564 17.74 -29.61 -14.93
N LYS A 565 16.95 -30.60 -15.33
CA LYS A 565 16.44 -31.67 -14.45
C LYS A 565 16.40 -33.03 -15.15
N ALA A 566 16.38 -34.12 -14.40
CA ALA A 566 16.09 -35.43 -14.96
C ALA A 566 14.62 -35.53 -15.41
N LYS A 567 14.33 -36.33 -16.44
CA LYS A 567 12.96 -36.74 -16.78
C LYS A 567 12.54 -37.85 -15.82
N GLU A 568 11.40 -37.70 -15.16
CA GLU A 568 10.99 -38.59 -14.07
C GLU A 568 9.94 -39.63 -14.50
N ASP A 569 9.88 -40.01 -15.78
CA ASP A 569 8.78 -40.83 -16.31
C ASP A 569 8.96 -42.33 -16.05
N SER A 570 10.21 -42.79 -15.89
CA SER A 570 10.66 -44.17 -15.74
C SER A 570 12.04 -44.24 -15.07
N LEU A 571 12.46 -45.43 -14.60
CA LEU A 571 13.81 -45.66 -14.06
C LEU A 571 14.90 -45.27 -15.07
N LEU A 572 14.73 -45.70 -16.32
CA LEU A 572 15.63 -45.38 -17.44
C LEU A 572 15.80 -43.87 -17.63
N SER A 573 14.69 -43.11 -17.65
CA SER A 573 14.74 -41.66 -17.87
C SER A 573 15.30 -40.90 -16.66
N GLN A 574 14.96 -41.31 -15.43
CA GLN A 574 15.31 -40.55 -14.22
C GLN A 574 16.74 -40.81 -13.73
N THR A 575 17.28 -42.01 -13.94
CA THR A 575 18.57 -42.45 -13.37
C THR A 575 19.46 -43.23 -14.35
N GLY A 576 18.89 -43.73 -15.44
CA GLY A 576 19.56 -44.67 -16.33
C GLY A 576 19.55 -46.10 -15.77
N THR A 577 20.02 -47.04 -16.60
CA THR A 577 20.14 -48.47 -16.30
C THR A 577 21.25 -49.08 -17.16
N PHE A 578 21.51 -50.37 -17.02
CA PHE A 578 22.44 -51.10 -17.89
C PHE A 578 21.70 -51.80 -19.03
N ASN A 579 22.38 -51.99 -20.16
CA ASN A 579 21.90 -52.82 -21.28
C ASN A 579 21.74 -54.31 -20.88
N ALA A 580 21.15 -55.12 -21.76
CA ALA A 580 20.70 -56.48 -21.40
C ALA A 580 21.85 -57.46 -21.04
N ASP A 581 23.06 -57.21 -21.54
CA ASP A 581 24.29 -57.95 -21.20
C ASP A 581 25.08 -57.35 -20.00
N HIS A 582 24.55 -56.29 -19.37
CA HIS A 582 25.12 -55.53 -18.24
C HIS A 582 26.45 -54.80 -18.52
N ALA A 583 26.96 -54.77 -19.75
CA ALA A 583 28.29 -54.23 -20.04
C ALA A 583 28.37 -52.69 -20.16
N LYS A 584 27.24 -51.99 -20.39
CA LYS A 584 27.22 -50.53 -20.63
C LYS A 584 26.00 -49.83 -19.99
N PRO A 585 26.20 -48.68 -19.33
CA PRO A 585 25.10 -47.84 -18.84
C PRO A 585 24.48 -47.01 -19.98
N TRP A 586 23.20 -46.67 -19.83
CA TRP A 586 22.41 -45.91 -20.79
C TRP A 586 21.20 -45.23 -20.10
N GLY A 587 20.69 -44.13 -20.66
CA GLY A 587 19.57 -43.36 -20.12
C GLY A 587 19.99 -42.10 -19.37
N TYR A 588 19.35 -41.82 -18.23
CA TYR A 588 19.52 -40.59 -17.43
C TYR A 588 19.38 -39.31 -18.27
N VAL A 589 18.16 -39.12 -18.75
CA VAL A 589 17.76 -38.06 -19.68
C VAL A 589 17.58 -36.76 -18.91
N ILE A 590 18.41 -35.77 -19.24
CA ILE A 590 18.34 -34.42 -18.67
C ILE A 590 17.58 -33.49 -19.62
N GLU A 591 16.43 -33.01 -19.17
CA GLU A 591 15.68 -31.93 -19.80
C GLU A 591 16.28 -30.58 -19.35
N SER A 592 16.87 -29.84 -20.29
CA SER A 592 17.42 -28.49 -20.07
C SER A 592 16.67 -27.48 -20.93
N GLY A 593 16.24 -26.35 -20.36
CA GLY A 593 15.46 -25.39 -21.12
C GLY A 593 15.09 -24.11 -20.39
N ILE A 594 14.22 -23.33 -21.04
CA ILE A 594 13.59 -22.13 -20.50
C ILE A 594 12.08 -22.34 -20.44
N ARG A 595 11.47 -21.90 -19.34
CA ARG A 595 10.03 -21.81 -19.16
C ARG A 595 9.67 -20.35 -18.86
N GLY A 596 8.84 -19.74 -19.70
CA GLY A 596 8.28 -18.41 -19.49
C GLY A 596 6.81 -18.48 -19.13
N LEU A 597 6.36 -17.52 -18.34
CA LEU A 597 4.95 -17.30 -18.00
C LEU A 597 4.62 -15.81 -18.00
N VAL A 598 3.40 -15.50 -18.44
CA VAL A 598 2.77 -14.18 -18.27
C VAL A 598 1.35 -14.41 -17.78
N ALA A 599 0.92 -13.70 -16.75
CA ALA A 599 -0.50 -13.59 -16.39
C ALA A 599 -0.91 -12.14 -16.20
N HIS A 600 -2.16 -11.84 -16.56
CA HIS A 600 -2.72 -10.50 -16.58
C HIS A 600 -4.12 -10.49 -15.95
N ALA A 601 -4.34 -9.60 -14.99
CA ALA A 601 -5.66 -9.33 -14.43
C ALA A 601 -6.43 -8.41 -15.40
N VAL A 602 -7.50 -8.95 -15.99
CA VAL A 602 -8.37 -8.28 -16.97
C VAL A 602 -9.47 -7.48 -16.27
N ALA A 603 -9.94 -7.99 -15.13
CA ALA A 603 -10.84 -7.32 -14.19
C ALA A 603 -10.60 -7.89 -12.77
N ASP A 604 -11.21 -7.30 -11.75
CA ASP A 604 -10.99 -7.63 -10.33
C ASP A 604 -11.07 -9.13 -9.99
N ASN A 605 -11.88 -9.90 -10.73
CA ASN A 605 -12.01 -11.36 -10.59
C ASN A 605 -11.80 -12.15 -11.89
N TRP A 606 -11.28 -11.53 -12.96
CA TRP A 606 -10.91 -12.22 -14.21
C TRP A 606 -9.41 -12.08 -14.49
N SER A 607 -8.73 -13.18 -14.77
CA SER A 607 -7.36 -13.15 -15.27
C SER A 607 -7.15 -14.14 -16.41
N VAL A 608 -6.14 -13.86 -17.24
CA VAL A 608 -5.65 -14.75 -18.29
C VAL A 608 -4.19 -15.06 -18.03
N ALA A 609 -3.76 -16.29 -18.27
CA ALA A 609 -2.36 -16.70 -18.15
C ALA A 609 -1.91 -17.49 -19.38
N GLY A 610 -0.64 -17.34 -19.73
CA GLY A 610 0.04 -18.10 -20.77
C GLY A 610 1.38 -18.61 -20.25
N THR A 611 1.67 -19.88 -20.47
CA THR A 611 2.95 -20.53 -20.17
C THR A 611 3.55 -21.11 -21.45
N ALA A 612 4.84 -20.91 -21.65
CA ALA A 612 5.61 -21.51 -22.74
C ALA A 612 6.88 -22.17 -22.20
N GLN A 613 7.25 -23.34 -22.72
CA GLN A 613 8.50 -24.03 -22.41
C GLN A 613 9.18 -24.46 -23.72
N VAL A 614 10.48 -24.23 -23.82
CA VAL A 614 11.34 -24.78 -24.87
C VAL A 614 12.52 -25.46 -24.21
N SER A 615 12.78 -26.71 -24.57
CA SER A 615 13.80 -27.56 -23.91
C SER A 615 14.47 -28.54 -24.87
N ARG A 616 15.73 -28.87 -24.61
CA ARG A 616 16.47 -30.00 -25.21
C ARG A 616 16.59 -31.12 -24.19
N LEU A 617 16.62 -32.36 -24.67
CA LEU A 617 16.74 -33.56 -23.86
C LEU A 617 17.96 -34.36 -24.33
N GLU A 618 18.86 -34.65 -23.39
CA GLU A 618 20.18 -35.26 -23.63
C GLU A 618 20.39 -36.41 -22.62
N GLY A 619 20.86 -37.58 -23.07
CA GLY A 619 21.06 -38.77 -22.21
C GLY A 619 22.30 -39.58 -22.62
N GLU A 620 22.74 -40.48 -21.76
CA GLU A 620 23.84 -41.41 -22.06
C GLU A 620 23.35 -42.48 -23.03
N GLN A 621 23.93 -42.55 -24.23
CA GLN A 621 23.46 -43.44 -25.32
C GLN A 621 21.94 -43.30 -25.59
N VAL A 622 21.40 -42.08 -25.46
CA VAL A 622 20.04 -41.69 -25.90
C VAL A 622 20.19 -40.68 -27.03
N ALA A 623 19.34 -40.75 -28.05
CA ALA A 623 19.33 -39.75 -29.12
C ALA A 623 18.88 -38.38 -28.60
N ASP A 624 19.47 -37.31 -29.15
CA ASP A 624 19.07 -35.94 -28.84
C ASP A 624 17.63 -35.68 -29.28
N ASN A 625 16.86 -35.02 -28.42
CA ASN A 625 15.48 -34.62 -28.67
C ASN A 625 15.27 -33.16 -28.25
N SER A 626 14.24 -32.52 -28.79
CA SER A 626 13.81 -31.18 -28.37
C SER A 626 12.29 -31.16 -28.16
N ALA A 627 11.80 -30.25 -27.33
CA ALA A 627 10.40 -30.18 -26.95
C ALA A 627 9.91 -28.74 -26.81
N LEU A 628 8.67 -28.53 -27.25
CA LEU A 628 7.89 -27.30 -27.08
C LEU A 628 6.64 -27.64 -26.26
N SER A 629 6.34 -26.87 -25.22
CA SER A 629 5.06 -26.91 -24.53
C SER A 629 4.45 -25.53 -24.45
N LEU A 630 3.15 -25.42 -24.73
CA LEU A 630 2.35 -24.20 -24.63
C LEU A 630 1.10 -24.49 -23.80
N ARG A 631 0.72 -23.57 -22.91
CA ARG A 631 -0.54 -23.61 -22.15
C ARG A 631 -1.15 -22.21 -22.08
N GLY A 632 -2.46 -22.11 -22.26
CA GLY A 632 -3.25 -20.91 -22.00
C GLY A 632 -4.40 -21.22 -21.05
N ASP A 633 -4.61 -20.35 -20.08
CA ASP A 633 -5.61 -20.46 -19.01
C ASP A 633 -6.45 -19.19 -18.93
N VAL A 634 -7.75 -19.34 -18.65
CA VAL A 634 -8.62 -18.23 -18.27
C VAL A 634 -9.20 -18.53 -16.88
N SER A 635 -9.00 -17.63 -15.93
CA SER A 635 -9.42 -17.78 -14.54
C SER A 635 -10.55 -16.82 -14.19
N TYR A 636 -11.60 -17.32 -13.55
CA TYR A 636 -12.60 -16.54 -12.85
C TYR A 636 -12.59 -16.88 -11.35
N ASP A 637 -12.46 -15.88 -10.48
CA ASP A 637 -12.40 -16.07 -9.02
C ASP A 637 -13.79 -15.93 -8.38
N ILE A 638 -14.23 -16.97 -7.66
CA ILE A 638 -15.55 -17.08 -7.05
C ILE A 638 -15.52 -17.14 -5.52
N ALA A 639 -14.35 -17.04 -4.87
CA ALA A 639 -14.23 -17.17 -3.41
C ALA A 639 -15.24 -16.32 -2.63
N THR A 640 -15.30 -15.02 -2.93
CA THR A 640 -16.18 -14.04 -2.27
C THR A 640 -17.67 -14.32 -2.48
N MET A 641 -18.04 -15.10 -3.49
CA MET A 641 -19.42 -15.50 -3.77
C MET A 641 -19.84 -16.77 -3.03
N ILE A 642 -18.88 -17.60 -2.60
CA ILE A 642 -19.15 -18.92 -1.99
C ILE A 642 -18.81 -18.98 -0.50
N SER A 643 -17.66 -18.46 -0.07
CA SER A 643 -17.25 -18.51 1.35
C SER A 643 -16.18 -17.48 1.71
N PRO A 644 -16.34 -16.71 2.81
CA PRO A 644 -15.32 -15.80 3.32
C PRO A 644 -14.11 -16.53 3.95
N MET A 645 -14.12 -17.87 4.03
CA MET A 645 -12.98 -18.68 4.51
C MET A 645 -12.01 -19.08 3.38
N LEU A 646 -12.27 -18.63 2.15
CA LEU A 646 -11.41 -18.83 0.99
C LEU A 646 -10.57 -17.56 0.75
N ASP A 647 -9.26 -17.75 0.55
CA ASP A 647 -8.38 -16.70 0.00
C ASP A 647 -8.63 -16.54 -1.50
N TYR A 648 -8.86 -17.67 -2.19
CA TYR A 648 -9.34 -17.71 -3.56
C TYR A 648 -10.03 -19.02 -3.93
N TRP A 649 -10.85 -18.98 -4.97
CA TRP A 649 -11.32 -20.16 -5.70
C TRP A 649 -11.47 -19.80 -7.16
N ARG A 650 -10.50 -20.24 -7.97
CA ARG A 650 -10.39 -19.94 -9.40
C ARG A 650 -10.87 -21.12 -10.21
N VAL A 651 -11.78 -20.86 -11.14
CA VAL A 651 -12.33 -21.84 -12.07
C VAL A 651 -12.23 -21.31 -13.50
N GLY A 652 -12.08 -22.21 -14.47
CA GLY A 652 -12.17 -21.81 -15.88
C GLY A 652 -11.56 -22.79 -16.87
N PRO A 653 -11.58 -22.46 -18.17
CA PRO A 653 -11.05 -23.29 -19.24
C PRO A 653 -9.52 -23.19 -19.35
N PHE A 654 -8.92 -24.25 -19.89
CA PHE A 654 -7.54 -24.25 -20.36
C PHE A 654 -7.40 -24.96 -21.70
N LEU A 655 -6.37 -24.57 -22.45
CA LEU A 655 -5.87 -25.25 -23.63
C LEU A 655 -4.37 -25.48 -23.46
N SER A 656 -3.88 -26.65 -23.83
CA SER A 656 -2.46 -26.95 -23.86
C SER A 656 -2.07 -27.77 -25.08
N TYR A 657 -0.83 -27.54 -25.52
CA TYR A 657 -0.16 -28.23 -26.61
C TYR A 657 1.24 -28.62 -26.14
N THR A 658 1.72 -29.79 -26.55
CA THR A 658 3.12 -30.19 -26.40
C THR A 658 3.54 -31.04 -27.60
N SER A 659 4.76 -30.85 -28.06
CA SER A 659 5.38 -31.65 -29.12
C SER A 659 6.85 -31.92 -28.81
N TYR A 660 7.33 -33.05 -29.32
CA TYR A 660 8.73 -33.45 -29.32
C TYR A 660 9.22 -33.65 -30.76
N ASP A 661 10.52 -33.45 -31.00
CA ASP A 661 11.18 -33.66 -32.29
C ASP A 661 11.22 -35.15 -32.68
N LYS A 662 11.24 -36.05 -31.69
CA LYS A 662 11.27 -37.51 -31.88
C LYS A 662 10.46 -38.24 -30.81
N ASN A 663 9.89 -39.38 -31.19
CA ASN A 663 9.24 -40.35 -30.31
C ASN A 663 10.28 -41.32 -29.69
N LEU A 664 11.01 -40.85 -28.68
CA LEU A 664 12.01 -41.65 -27.94
C LEU A 664 11.43 -42.46 -26.77
N SER A 665 10.15 -42.87 -26.87
CA SER A 665 9.41 -43.49 -25.77
C SER A 665 9.74 -44.98 -25.55
N GLY A 666 10.52 -45.59 -26.44
CA GLY A 666 10.98 -46.98 -26.31
C GLY A 666 11.94 -47.24 -25.15
N PHE A 667 12.19 -48.51 -24.85
CA PHE A 667 13.09 -48.98 -23.79
C PHE A 667 14.31 -49.73 -24.35
N THR A 668 14.73 -49.35 -25.54
CA THR A 668 15.91 -49.85 -26.26
C THR A 668 17.00 -48.78 -26.32
N VAL A 669 18.26 -49.18 -26.54
CA VAL A 669 19.39 -48.24 -26.63
C VAL A 669 19.15 -47.23 -27.76
N GLY A 670 19.42 -45.95 -27.48
CA GLY A 670 19.02 -44.80 -28.30
C GLY A 670 17.68 -44.18 -27.91
N ASN A 671 16.75 -44.94 -27.34
CA ASN A 671 15.52 -44.39 -26.73
C ASN A 671 15.74 -44.04 -25.25
N GLY A 672 14.81 -43.28 -24.66
CA GLY A 672 14.91 -42.79 -23.28
C GLY A 672 13.80 -43.25 -22.34
N GLY A 673 12.78 -43.96 -22.82
CA GLY A 673 11.68 -44.47 -21.99
C GLY A 673 10.85 -43.40 -21.29
N TYR A 674 10.70 -42.21 -21.89
CA TYR A 674 9.90 -41.10 -21.37
C TYR A 674 8.77 -40.70 -22.34
N PHE A 675 7.82 -39.89 -21.88
CA PHE A 675 6.69 -39.47 -22.72
C PHE A 675 7.13 -38.37 -23.70
N SER A 676 7.25 -38.74 -24.97
CA SER A 676 7.68 -37.87 -26.07
C SER A 676 6.75 -37.98 -27.30
N PRO A 677 5.49 -37.52 -27.21
CA PRO A 677 4.58 -37.48 -28.36
C PRO A 677 5.01 -36.43 -29.39
N SER A 678 4.81 -36.72 -30.66
CA SER A 678 4.97 -35.72 -31.73
C SER A 678 3.92 -34.63 -31.60
N GLN A 679 2.69 -34.99 -31.20
CA GLN A 679 1.65 -34.02 -30.82
C GLN A 679 0.87 -34.49 -29.59
N PHE A 680 0.67 -33.58 -28.63
CA PHE A 680 -0.23 -33.77 -27.50
C PHE A 680 -1.06 -32.51 -27.30
N VAL A 681 -2.36 -32.61 -27.56
CA VAL A 681 -3.34 -31.52 -27.38
C VAL A 681 -4.28 -31.89 -26.25
N SER A 682 -4.52 -30.96 -25.32
CA SER A 682 -5.48 -31.15 -24.22
C SER A 682 -6.30 -29.88 -24.00
N ILE A 683 -7.62 -30.01 -24.03
CA ILE A 683 -8.59 -28.93 -23.81
C ILE A 683 -9.59 -29.33 -22.71
N GLY A 684 -9.79 -28.46 -21.73
CA GLY A 684 -10.59 -28.80 -20.56
C GLY A 684 -10.89 -27.65 -19.63
N GLY A 685 -11.35 -27.99 -18.43
CA GLY A 685 -11.59 -27.05 -17.33
C GLY A 685 -10.81 -27.44 -16.08
N TYR A 686 -10.52 -26.45 -15.24
CA TYR A 686 -9.87 -26.64 -13.96
C TYR A 686 -10.58 -25.87 -12.83
N SER A 687 -10.27 -26.27 -11.59
CA SER A 687 -10.68 -25.62 -10.36
C SER A 687 -9.51 -25.67 -9.37
N GLU A 688 -9.06 -24.50 -8.89
CA GLU A 688 -8.10 -24.40 -7.79
C GLU A 688 -8.65 -23.49 -6.69
N LEU A 689 -8.67 -23.97 -5.44
CA LEU A 689 -9.04 -23.17 -4.27
C LEU A 689 -7.99 -23.25 -3.16
N LEU A 690 -7.96 -22.21 -2.34
CA LEU A 690 -7.08 -22.06 -1.18
C LEU A 690 -7.86 -21.40 -0.04
N THR A 691 -7.76 -21.95 1.17
CA THR A 691 -8.35 -21.34 2.38
C THR A 691 -7.47 -20.20 2.93
N LEU A 692 -8.08 -19.29 3.71
CA LEU A 692 -7.40 -18.10 4.26
C LEU A 692 -6.01 -18.37 4.84
N GLU A 693 -5.09 -17.46 4.52
CA GLU A 693 -3.74 -17.39 5.08
C GLU A 693 -3.76 -17.04 6.58
N ALA A 694 -2.67 -17.36 7.29
CA ALA A 694 -2.45 -17.06 8.71
C ALA A 694 -3.41 -17.72 9.72
N LEU A 695 -4.34 -18.57 9.27
CA LEU A 695 -5.06 -19.52 10.13
C LEU A 695 -4.09 -20.60 10.67
N ASN A 696 -4.47 -21.29 11.74
CA ASN A 696 -3.70 -22.43 12.29
C ASN A 696 -3.80 -23.71 11.43
N TRP A 697 -4.60 -23.67 10.36
CA TRP A 697 -4.75 -24.74 9.37
C TRP A 697 -4.96 -24.11 7.99
N GLN A 698 -4.57 -24.80 6.92
CA GLN A 698 -4.85 -24.38 5.55
C GLN A 698 -5.02 -25.59 4.63
N VAL A 699 -5.91 -25.47 3.65
CA VAL A 699 -6.14 -26.49 2.61
C VAL A 699 -6.06 -25.84 1.24
N LYS A 700 -5.40 -26.53 0.30
CA LYS A 700 -5.36 -26.24 -1.13
C LYS A 700 -5.90 -27.43 -1.90
N LEU A 701 -6.89 -27.21 -2.76
CA LEU A 701 -7.41 -28.25 -3.67
C LEU A 701 -7.18 -27.82 -5.12
N ARG A 702 -6.69 -28.73 -5.95
CA ARG A 702 -6.54 -28.60 -7.40
C ARG A 702 -7.29 -29.74 -8.08
N SER A 703 -8.08 -29.45 -9.10
CA SER A 703 -8.62 -30.46 -10.00
C SER A 703 -8.72 -29.96 -11.43
N SER A 704 -8.65 -30.87 -12.40
CA SER A 704 -8.93 -30.58 -13.80
C SER A 704 -9.45 -31.81 -14.54
N LEU A 705 -10.26 -31.56 -15.57
CA LEU A 705 -10.82 -32.57 -16.46
C LEU A 705 -10.73 -32.03 -17.90
N ALA A 706 -10.24 -32.87 -18.82
CA ALA A 706 -9.96 -32.49 -20.20
C ALA A 706 -10.17 -33.64 -21.18
N LEU A 707 -10.54 -33.30 -22.41
CA LEU A 707 -10.41 -34.17 -23.56
C LEU A 707 -9.02 -33.97 -24.15
N SER A 708 -8.29 -35.07 -24.37
CA SER A 708 -6.90 -35.04 -24.83
C SER A 708 -6.69 -35.98 -26.02
N ARG A 709 -5.84 -35.56 -26.96
CA ARG A 709 -5.37 -36.37 -28.10
C ARG A 709 -3.85 -36.45 -28.07
N VAL A 710 -3.33 -37.67 -28.15
CA VAL A 710 -1.91 -38.01 -28.23
C VAL A 710 -1.63 -38.56 -29.62
N GLU A 711 -0.54 -38.12 -30.24
CA GLU A 711 0.00 -38.61 -31.50
C GLU A 711 1.49 -38.96 -31.27
N GLN A 712 1.91 -40.15 -31.71
CA GLN A 712 3.27 -40.65 -31.61
C GLN A 712 3.69 -41.23 -32.97
N ASP A 713 4.74 -40.65 -33.56
CA ASP A 713 5.22 -41.02 -34.89
C ASP A 713 5.98 -42.36 -34.89
N ASP A 714 6.07 -43.00 -36.06
CA ASP A 714 6.75 -44.29 -36.25
C ASP A 714 8.29 -44.15 -36.28
N ASP A 715 8.88 -43.83 -35.13
CA ASP A 715 10.32 -43.67 -34.95
C ASP A 715 11.08 -45.01 -34.92
N LEU A 716 12.40 -44.95 -35.16
CA LEU A 716 13.27 -46.12 -35.10
C LEU A 716 13.31 -46.73 -33.70
N ARG A 717 13.23 -48.07 -33.61
CA ARG A 717 13.41 -48.83 -32.37
C ARG A 717 14.85 -48.74 -31.86
N PHE A 718 15.81 -48.40 -32.70
CA PHE A 718 17.19 -48.11 -32.30
C PHE A 718 17.68 -46.79 -32.93
N PRO A 719 17.34 -45.62 -32.34
CA PRO A 719 17.67 -44.30 -32.88
C PRO A 719 19.16 -43.99 -33.02
N ILE A 720 20.05 -44.80 -32.41
CA ILE A 720 21.51 -44.68 -32.56
C ILE A 720 22.07 -45.99 -33.12
N GLY A 721 22.80 -45.89 -34.23
CA GLY A 721 23.31 -47.03 -34.99
C GLY A 721 24.35 -47.86 -34.22
N GLY A 722 24.40 -49.17 -34.51
CA GLY A 722 25.41 -50.09 -33.94
C GLY A 722 25.07 -50.64 -32.55
N ALA A 723 23.85 -50.46 -32.07
CA ALA A 723 23.38 -50.94 -30.77
C ALA A 723 22.56 -52.25 -30.83
N PHE A 724 22.48 -52.91 -32.00
CA PHE A 724 21.51 -53.96 -32.32
C PHE A 724 22.08 -54.98 -33.35
N PRO A 725 21.47 -56.17 -33.51
CA PRO A 725 21.79 -57.10 -34.59
C PRO A 725 21.32 -56.57 -35.95
N THR A 726 22.08 -56.79 -37.02
CA THR A 726 21.79 -56.26 -38.38
C THR A 726 20.48 -56.75 -39.02
N ALA A 727 19.72 -57.63 -38.37
CA ALA A 727 18.37 -58.00 -38.79
C ALA A 727 17.32 -56.96 -38.39
N ASP A 728 17.56 -56.19 -37.32
CA ASP A 728 16.61 -55.28 -36.70
C ASP A 728 16.83 -53.79 -37.09
N GLU A 729 17.68 -53.52 -38.09
CA GLU A 729 18.14 -52.17 -38.46
C GLU A 729 17.03 -51.21 -38.89
N ASN A 730 15.92 -51.74 -39.42
CA ASN A 730 14.72 -50.98 -39.80
C ASN A 730 13.52 -51.28 -38.88
N ALA A 731 13.73 -51.84 -37.69
CA ALA A 731 12.65 -52.03 -36.72
C ALA A 731 12.21 -50.66 -36.17
N THR A 732 10.90 -50.40 -36.16
CA THR A 732 10.30 -49.15 -35.65
C THR A 732 9.50 -49.37 -34.37
N LEU A 733 9.01 -48.29 -33.75
CA LEU A 733 8.18 -48.34 -32.54
C LEU A 733 6.68 -48.60 -32.82
N GLY A 734 6.19 -48.16 -33.98
CA GLY A 734 4.78 -48.15 -34.38
C GLY A 734 4.15 -46.76 -34.19
N GLU A 735 3.50 -46.24 -35.24
CA GLU A 735 2.64 -45.05 -35.14
C GLU A 735 1.46 -45.31 -34.19
N SER A 736 1.06 -44.31 -33.39
CA SER A 736 -0.21 -44.36 -32.65
C SER A 736 -0.85 -42.99 -32.46
N SER A 737 -2.19 -42.95 -32.51
CA SER A 737 -3.01 -41.76 -32.28
C SER A 737 -4.19 -42.11 -31.37
N ASP A 738 -4.06 -41.79 -30.08
CA ASP A 738 -5.07 -42.07 -29.05
C ASP A 738 -5.84 -40.79 -28.67
N THR A 739 -7.12 -40.92 -28.30
CA THR A 739 -7.94 -39.79 -27.86
C THR A 739 -8.90 -40.23 -26.76
N GLY A 740 -8.99 -39.45 -25.67
CA GLY A 740 -9.85 -39.78 -24.55
C GLY A 740 -9.81 -38.77 -23.41
N LEU A 741 -10.50 -39.10 -22.33
CA LEU A 741 -10.56 -38.28 -21.14
C LEU A 741 -9.26 -38.36 -20.34
N SER A 742 -8.89 -37.23 -19.76
CA SER A 742 -7.78 -37.09 -18.83
C SER A 742 -8.16 -36.13 -17.72
N GLY A 743 -7.45 -36.20 -16.60
CA GLY A 743 -7.67 -35.30 -15.48
C GLY A 743 -6.68 -35.48 -14.36
N ASN A 744 -6.79 -34.60 -13.39
CA ASN A 744 -6.09 -34.71 -12.12
C ASN A 744 -6.99 -34.27 -10.97
N PHE A 745 -6.73 -34.83 -9.80
CA PHE A 745 -7.21 -34.36 -8.52
C PHE A 745 -6.04 -34.34 -7.55
N MET A 746 -5.94 -33.28 -6.77
CA MET A 746 -4.93 -33.11 -5.75
C MET A 746 -5.48 -32.33 -4.57
N ALA A 747 -5.37 -32.93 -3.39
CA ALA A 747 -5.64 -32.30 -2.12
C ALA A 747 -4.33 -32.14 -1.35
N GLU A 748 -4.09 -30.94 -0.82
CA GLU A 748 -2.94 -30.61 0.02
C GLU A 748 -3.42 -29.82 1.24
N GLY A 749 -2.81 -30.03 2.39
CA GLY A 749 -3.15 -29.30 3.60
C GLY A 749 -2.01 -29.24 4.60
N GLN A 750 -2.09 -28.25 5.49
CA GLN A 750 -1.13 -28.04 6.57
C GLN A 750 -1.84 -27.60 7.86
N TYR A 751 -1.27 -28.00 9.00
CA TYR A 751 -1.81 -27.77 10.33
C TYR A 751 -0.69 -27.42 11.31
N ARG A 752 -0.84 -26.30 12.02
CA ARG A 752 0.05 -25.91 13.12
C ARG A 752 -0.40 -26.59 14.41
N ILE A 753 0.40 -27.56 14.86
CA ILE A 753 0.17 -28.33 16.08
C ILE A 753 0.39 -27.46 17.32
N ASN A 754 1.41 -26.60 17.29
CA ASN A 754 1.72 -25.62 18.35
C ASN A 754 2.63 -24.50 17.80
N HIS A 755 3.12 -23.62 18.68
CA HIS A 755 3.96 -22.48 18.32
C HIS A 755 5.16 -22.80 17.42
N ASN A 756 5.69 -24.02 17.45
CA ASN A 756 6.93 -24.42 16.76
C ASN A 756 6.74 -25.55 15.74
N TRP A 757 5.74 -26.41 15.92
CA TRP A 757 5.52 -27.60 15.07
C TRP A 757 4.36 -27.42 14.09
N ILE A 758 4.63 -27.72 12.82
CA ILE A 758 3.67 -27.80 11.71
C ILE A 758 3.75 -29.20 11.11
N VAL A 759 2.60 -29.78 10.76
CA VAL A 759 2.50 -30.96 9.88
C VAL A 759 1.81 -30.54 8.59
N ALA A 760 2.30 -31.02 7.46
CA ALA A 760 1.76 -30.71 6.14
C ALA A 760 1.82 -31.96 5.25
N GLY A 761 0.92 -32.09 4.28
CA GLY A 761 0.90 -33.25 3.39
C GLY A 761 -0.09 -33.13 2.25
N TYR A 762 0.06 -34.00 1.26
CA TYR A 762 -0.76 -34.03 0.05
C TYR A 762 -1.09 -35.46 -0.39
N ILE A 763 -2.13 -35.57 -1.21
CA ILE A 763 -2.51 -36.77 -1.95
C ILE A 763 -3.00 -36.35 -3.34
N GLY A 764 -2.59 -37.10 -4.36
CA GLY A 764 -2.87 -36.81 -5.76
C GLY A 764 -3.18 -38.06 -6.57
N LYS A 765 -4.06 -37.92 -7.56
CA LYS A 765 -4.26 -38.90 -8.63
C LYS A 765 -4.41 -38.18 -9.96
N ALA A 766 -3.65 -38.62 -10.95
CA ALA A 766 -3.78 -38.22 -12.35
C ALA A 766 -4.17 -39.43 -13.22
N PHE A 767 -4.90 -39.18 -14.30
CA PHE A 767 -5.29 -40.20 -15.27
C PHE A 767 -5.37 -39.64 -16.69
N ALA A 768 -5.13 -40.49 -17.68
CA ALA A 768 -5.37 -40.28 -19.10
C ALA A 768 -5.56 -41.64 -19.79
N VAL A 769 -5.64 -41.68 -21.12
CA VAL A 769 -5.63 -42.95 -21.88
C VAL A 769 -4.33 -43.72 -21.57
N GLU A 770 -4.46 -45.00 -21.21
CA GLU A 770 -3.37 -45.91 -20.80
C GLU A 770 -2.46 -45.43 -19.63
N TYR A 771 -2.78 -44.31 -18.98
CA TYR A 771 -1.98 -43.70 -17.92
C TYR A 771 -2.77 -43.49 -16.62
N GLN A 772 -2.23 -43.96 -15.51
CA GLN A 772 -2.59 -43.51 -14.17
C GLN A 772 -1.32 -43.23 -13.36
N ALA A 773 -1.34 -42.14 -12.58
CA ALA A 773 -0.33 -41.89 -11.56
C ALA A 773 -0.99 -41.55 -10.23
N PHE A 774 -0.37 -41.98 -9.14
CA PHE A 774 -0.73 -41.63 -7.78
C PHE A 774 0.48 -41.02 -7.09
N GLU A 775 0.25 -40.03 -6.22
CA GLU A 775 1.29 -39.43 -5.41
C GLU A 775 0.75 -39.07 -4.03
N ALA A 776 1.61 -39.15 -3.02
CA ALA A 776 1.29 -38.70 -1.67
C ALA A 776 2.57 -38.26 -0.94
N GLY A 777 2.43 -37.36 0.02
CA GLY A 777 3.55 -36.96 0.85
C GLY A 777 3.14 -36.34 2.17
N ILE A 778 4.03 -36.41 3.14
CA ILE A 778 3.90 -35.80 4.46
C ILE A 778 5.24 -35.17 4.86
N GLN A 779 5.18 -34.00 5.48
CA GLN A 779 6.31 -33.30 6.08
C GLN A 779 5.94 -32.89 7.50
N ILE A 780 6.88 -33.04 8.42
CA ILE A 780 6.86 -32.40 9.73
C ILE A 780 7.94 -31.31 9.72
N ARG A 781 7.54 -30.09 10.10
CA ARG A 781 8.42 -28.92 10.19
C ARG A 781 8.47 -28.43 11.63
N TRP A 782 9.67 -28.36 12.19
CA TRP A 782 9.96 -27.55 13.36
C TRP A 782 10.46 -26.17 12.91
N ARG A 783 10.12 -25.14 13.68
CA ARG A 783 10.66 -23.79 13.51
C ARG A 783 10.81 -23.09 14.86
N GLU A 784 11.88 -22.33 14.99
CA GLU A 784 12.19 -21.46 16.12
C GLU A 784 11.15 -20.34 16.33
N GLY A 785 11.20 -19.68 17.47
CA GLY A 785 10.32 -18.55 17.78
C GLY A 785 8.90 -18.98 18.13
N ARG A 786 7.89 -18.27 17.59
CA ARG A 786 6.47 -18.57 17.80
C ARG A 786 5.66 -18.30 16.54
N GLY A 787 4.57 -19.03 16.39
CA GLY A 787 3.56 -18.76 15.37
C GLY A 787 2.16 -19.21 15.82
N ALA A 788 1.13 -18.51 15.36
CA ALA A 788 -0.27 -18.90 15.52
C ALA A 788 -0.87 -19.50 14.23
N GLY A 789 -0.16 -19.41 13.09
CA GLY A 789 -0.72 -19.73 11.77
C GLY A 789 0.27 -20.28 10.76
N VAL A 790 -0.21 -20.52 9.54
CA VAL A 790 0.55 -21.03 8.39
C VAL A 790 0.24 -20.22 7.13
N THR A 791 1.09 -20.32 6.10
CA THR A 791 0.94 -19.57 4.84
C THR A 791 1.20 -20.47 3.63
N SER A 792 0.62 -20.11 2.49
CA SER A 792 0.60 -21.00 1.31
C SER A 792 1.93 -21.18 0.59
N ASP A 793 2.96 -20.36 0.87
CA ASP A 793 4.34 -20.60 0.43
C ASP A 793 4.99 -21.81 1.13
N GLU A 794 4.37 -22.29 2.20
CA GLU A 794 4.88 -23.33 3.09
C GLU A 794 4.16 -24.68 2.97
N LEU A 795 3.21 -24.77 2.04
CA LEU A 795 2.72 -26.02 1.45
C LEU A 795 3.86 -26.73 0.70
N LEU A 796 3.90 -28.07 0.72
CA LEU A 796 5.00 -28.86 0.13
C LEU A 796 5.13 -28.56 -1.38
N LEU A 797 4.00 -28.45 -2.07
CA LEU A 797 3.93 -28.33 -3.53
C LEU A 797 3.90 -26.88 -4.03
N SER A 798 3.97 -25.89 -3.13
CA SER A 798 4.17 -24.48 -3.47
C SER A 798 5.65 -24.11 -3.67
N SER A 799 6.60 -24.99 -3.30
CA SER A 799 8.03 -24.74 -3.54
C SER A 799 8.28 -24.41 -5.02
N PRO A 800 9.04 -23.33 -5.34
CA PRO A 800 9.41 -22.99 -6.71
C PRO A 800 10.05 -24.14 -7.50
N ARG A 801 10.71 -25.09 -6.83
CA ARG A 801 11.26 -26.33 -7.42
C ARG A 801 10.21 -27.22 -8.08
N LEU A 802 8.98 -27.20 -7.57
CA LEU A 802 7.88 -28.08 -7.98
C LEU A 802 6.84 -27.34 -8.83
N SER A 803 6.52 -26.09 -8.52
CA SER A 803 5.71 -25.23 -9.41
C SER A 803 6.47 -24.84 -10.69
N GLY A 804 7.80 -24.75 -10.60
CA GLY A 804 8.68 -24.28 -11.66
C GLY A 804 8.79 -22.76 -11.78
N PHE A 805 8.29 -21.99 -10.80
CA PHE A 805 8.39 -20.51 -10.78
C PHE A 805 8.50 -19.94 -9.36
N ALA A 806 9.18 -18.80 -9.20
CA ALA A 806 9.36 -18.07 -7.93
C ALA A 806 8.26 -17.02 -7.71
N LEU A 807 7.16 -17.39 -7.06
CA LEU A 807 5.89 -16.64 -7.14
C LEU A 807 5.46 -16.01 -5.81
#